data_AF-A0AAE1GIN3-F1
#
_entry.id   AF-A0AAE1GIN3-F1
#
_cell.length_a   1.000
_cell.length_b   1.000
_cell.length_c   1.000
_cell.angle_alpha   90.00
_cell.angle_beta   90.00
_cell.angle_gamma   90.00
#
_symmetry.space_group_name_H-M   'P 1'
#
loop_
_entity.id
_entity.type
_entity.pdbx_description
1 polymer ?
#
loop_
_entity_poly.entity_id
_entity_poly.type
_entity_poly.pdbx_seq_one_letter_code
_entity_poly.pdbx_strand_id
1 'polypeptide(L)'
;MSDYPVDAIDLDNGKEYLTPLLVEACQLGATLTASFLVWSGASYDSSCIRSGQTALHAAFDAGQLETASTLVRHLGANIYLHDSQGRLPLTLCPSEYAKTLQEHALDHDYRVLDFLVCKAKSVKEKERLIHLVLLLALLYTSNMLASKEVAYGEPKKNRKSNKPDHEMIMDHSKDLRHDKETVCDSWLRKLLPYITKKRDSNNHDYKQDDEKQSEGKDDYQGKIGNDNDQNNDDDDNDEGLFVTLLEKLSQLALQENNITEMSLESNELLDTTLHTGFQVACENSLYTMIHLILTVGGVGINDVLEKVSRSTALHVAASHGHLGMCNFLMKHGASKSSLDRARRTPAHLAFMFGHSDAGDLLVTGVETERDMANSCPRELLDSFKIYMKFYELDAKLRVKPQEENDANGLIRAHLRHFKQKWCGKIGMAVRALHVNFTKGEAKEIKEALAAELKRLLEELGEKNPLFASNLHILGSSADNLRLFAPDEFDCNVVLKNISGFPDGGFHVTLEQLPDNIALAKGYTTSLCVTPAKEELEDLIDSEKFVNMFFEAVSACVTSFQPFDHRLSLVLPGIRKTQVGANVSFAWQGSEFPLLLIDVDIVPVANIPWPAELERPPMTPSTIDSVQIASMGDGNWRCSFAAVENLIFRELPDTKRMVLLACKLLIVSLRSESWATRDVKEQFTYWDGRRFKIPAPAGFILKSAFLKEMEEIQDDSLWESTRLMERMKSVFRRMCIVDDISVITESNNSGKANQSDIINTQPSENTKFFCGKVRAYFGGECEKASVGISAPEILRFLESW
;
A
#
# COMPACT_ATOMS: atom_id res chain seq x y z
N MET A 1 -0.92 -42.16 -26.59
CA MET A 1 -1.38 -43.46 -26.06
C MET A 1 -0.56 -43.72 -24.81
N SER A 2 -1.02 -43.20 -23.68
CA SER A 2 -1.92 -43.87 -22.72
C SER A 2 -1.15 -44.91 -21.90
N ASP A 3 -0.70 -44.47 -20.73
CA ASP A 3 -0.75 -45.20 -19.45
C ASP A 3 0.24 -44.55 -18.46
N TYR A 4 -0.21 -43.47 -17.82
CA TYR A 4 0.29 -43.07 -16.50
C TYR A 4 -0.93 -42.77 -15.62
N PRO A 5 -1.02 -43.32 -14.40
CA PRO A 5 -2.15 -43.07 -13.52
C PRO A 5 -2.13 -41.60 -13.13
N VAL A 6 -3.26 -40.91 -13.34
CA VAL A 6 -3.49 -39.54 -12.89
C VAL A 6 -3.84 -39.59 -11.41
N ASP A 7 -2.87 -40.01 -10.59
CA ASP A 7 -2.93 -39.87 -9.15
C ASP A 7 -2.23 -38.57 -8.78
N ALA A 8 -3.02 -37.64 -8.22
CA ALA A 8 -2.62 -36.44 -7.48
C ALA A 8 -1.20 -35.91 -7.75
N ILE A 9 -1.05 -35.06 -8.77
CA ILE A 9 0.10 -34.15 -8.82
C ILE A 9 -0.07 -33.16 -7.68
N ASP A 10 0.72 -33.37 -6.63
CA ASP A 10 0.99 -32.40 -5.58
C ASP A 10 1.63 -31.16 -6.25
N LEU A 11 0.86 -30.07 -6.37
CA LEU A 11 1.18 -28.94 -7.24
C LEU A 11 2.11 -27.90 -6.59
N ASP A 12 2.65 -28.17 -5.41
CA ASP A 12 3.85 -27.46 -4.92
C ASP A 12 5.06 -27.72 -5.84
N ASN A 13 5.08 -28.86 -6.56
CA ASN A 13 6.15 -29.21 -7.50
C ASN A 13 6.04 -28.52 -8.88
N GLY A 14 4.97 -27.75 -9.16
CA GLY A 14 4.78 -27.13 -10.49
C GLY A 14 5.84 -26.06 -10.84
N LYS A 15 6.34 -25.34 -9.83
CA LYS A 15 7.37 -24.28 -9.99
C LYS A 15 8.73 -24.85 -10.39
N GLU A 16 9.03 -26.07 -9.96
CA GLU A 16 10.30 -26.74 -10.28
C GLU A 16 10.46 -27.01 -11.79
N TYR A 17 9.36 -27.12 -12.55
CA TYR A 17 9.40 -27.38 -13.98
C TYR A 17 9.42 -26.11 -14.85
N LEU A 18 8.85 -25.01 -14.36
CA LEU A 18 8.75 -23.76 -15.12
C LEU A 18 10.11 -23.09 -15.32
N THR A 19 10.97 -23.10 -14.30
CA THR A 19 12.31 -22.49 -14.38
C THR A 19 13.23 -23.21 -15.38
N PRO A 20 13.32 -24.55 -15.41
CA PRO A 20 14.01 -25.28 -16.47
C PRO A 20 13.46 -25.01 -17.87
N LEU A 21 12.12 -24.94 -18.03
CA LEU A 21 11.49 -24.60 -19.31
C LEU A 21 11.85 -23.18 -19.76
N LEU A 22 11.94 -22.23 -18.82
CA LEU A 22 12.38 -20.87 -19.10
C LEU A 22 13.81 -20.86 -19.63
N VAL A 23 14.72 -21.58 -18.97
CA VAL A 23 16.11 -21.69 -19.39
C VAL A 23 16.21 -22.27 -20.81
N GLU A 24 15.44 -23.31 -21.13
CA GLU A 24 15.40 -23.89 -22.48
C GLU A 24 14.81 -22.91 -23.52
N ALA A 25 13.72 -22.21 -23.19
CA ALA A 25 13.15 -21.16 -24.05
C ALA A 25 14.17 -20.05 -24.33
N CYS A 26 14.98 -19.67 -23.33
CA CYS A 26 16.04 -18.67 -23.47
C CYS A 26 17.19 -19.16 -24.36
N GLN A 27 17.60 -20.42 -24.25
CA GLN A 27 18.61 -21.01 -25.14
C GLN A 27 18.15 -21.03 -26.60
N LEU A 28 16.86 -21.29 -26.84
CA LEU A 28 16.26 -21.31 -28.17
C LEU A 28 15.94 -19.92 -28.75
N GLY A 29 16.11 -18.85 -27.97
CA GLY A 29 15.73 -17.50 -28.38
C GLY A 29 14.21 -17.27 -28.47
N ALA A 30 13.41 -18.11 -27.80
CA ALA A 30 11.95 -18.05 -27.80
C ALA A 30 11.44 -16.95 -26.86
N THR A 31 11.73 -15.68 -27.17
CA THR A 31 11.50 -14.52 -26.30
C THR A 31 10.08 -14.41 -25.74
N LEU A 32 9.05 -14.61 -26.58
CA LEU A 32 7.66 -14.56 -26.12
C LEU A 32 7.33 -15.71 -25.17
N THR A 33 7.81 -16.92 -25.45
CA THR A 33 7.64 -18.08 -24.57
C THR A 33 8.36 -17.87 -23.24
N ALA A 34 9.59 -17.37 -23.26
CA ALA A 34 10.34 -17.03 -22.06
C ALA A 34 9.60 -15.98 -21.21
N SER A 35 9.09 -14.92 -21.84
CA SER A 35 8.30 -13.88 -21.16
C SER A 35 7.02 -14.45 -20.54
N PHE A 36 6.31 -15.31 -21.29
CA PHE A 36 5.12 -15.99 -20.81
C PHE A 36 5.41 -16.91 -19.62
N LEU A 37 6.53 -17.65 -19.65
CA LEU A 37 6.94 -18.53 -18.55
C LEU A 37 7.26 -17.72 -17.29
N VAL A 38 7.96 -16.59 -17.42
CA VAL A 38 8.19 -15.67 -16.29
C VAL A 38 6.88 -15.14 -15.73
N TRP A 39 5.96 -14.68 -16.59
CA TRP A 39 4.62 -14.26 -16.15
C TRP A 39 3.80 -15.40 -15.53
N SER A 40 4.11 -16.64 -15.86
CA SER A 40 3.52 -17.84 -15.27
C SER A 40 4.19 -18.26 -13.95
N GLY A 41 5.18 -17.50 -13.47
CA GLY A 41 5.88 -17.75 -12.20
C GLY A 41 7.18 -18.53 -12.33
N ALA A 42 7.75 -18.67 -13.52
CA ALA A 42 9.13 -19.15 -13.68
C ALA A 42 10.10 -18.11 -13.09
N SER A 43 11.04 -18.56 -12.26
CA SER A 43 12.07 -17.68 -11.73
C SER A 43 13.19 -17.50 -12.74
N TYR A 44 13.42 -16.26 -13.18
CA TYR A 44 14.54 -15.94 -14.08
C TYR A 44 15.89 -15.81 -13.35
N ASP A 45 15.86 -15.56 -12.03
CA ASP A 45 17.04 -15.39 -11.18
C ASP A 45 17.47 -16.70 -10.49
N SER A 46 16.63 -17.74 -10.54
CA SER A 46 16.99 -19.07 -10.05
C SER A 46 17.93 -19.79 -11.02
N SER A 47 18.98 -20.39 -10.49
CA SER A 47 19.86 -21.26 -11.28
C SER A 47 19.19 -22.59 -11.59
N CYS A 48 19.23 -23.04 -12.85
CA CYS A 48 18.81 -24.37 -13.24
C CYS A 48 19.60 -25.44 -12.46
N ILE A 49 18.91 -26.41 -11.86
CA ILE A 49 19.52 -27.46 -11.04
C ILE A 49 20.53 -28.31 -11.85
N ARG A 50 20.35 -28.44 -13.17
CA ARG A 50 21.19 -29.28 -14.04
C ARG A 50 22.50 -28.62 -14.50
N SER A 51 22.54 -27.29 -14.64
CA SER A 51 23.70 -26.55 -15.16
C SER A 51 24.23 -25.47 -14.21
N GLY A 52 23.45 -25.07 -13.20
CA GLY A 52 23.75 -23.94 -12.32
C GLY A 52 23.66 -22.57 -13.01
N GLN A 53 23.09 -22.52 -14.22
CA GLN A 53 22.92 -21.29 -15.02
C GLN A 53 21.54 -20.67 -14.78
N THR A 54 21.47 -19.35 -14.73
CA THR A 54 20.19 -18.63 -14.79
C THR A 54 19.68 -18.51 -16.23
N ALA A 55 18.42 -18.10 -16.41
CA ALA A 55 17.85 -17.86 -17.73
C ALA A 55 18.67 -16.87 -18.57
N LEU A 56 19.24 -15.86 -17.91
CA LEU A 56 20.08 -14.84 -18.55
C LEU A 56 21.43 -15.39 -19.01
N HIS A 57 22.08 -16.25 -18.21
CA HIS A 57 23.32 -16.92 -18.63
C HIS A 57 23.08 -17.80 -19.86
N ALA A 58 21.96 -18.53 -19.87
CA ALA A 58 21.61 -19.42 -20.96
C ALA A 58 21.31 -18.68 -22.27
N ALA A 59 20.67 -17.50 -22.18
CA ALA A 59 20.48 -16.62 -23.33
C ALA A 59 21.83 -16.13 -23.88
N PHE A 60 22.78 -15.71 -23.02
CA PHE A 60 24.09 -15.25 -23.48
C PHE A 60 24.97 -16.37 -24.06
N ASP A 61 25.04 -17.53 -23.41
CA ASP A 61 25.80 -18.67 -23.93
C ASP A 61 25.27 -19.13 -25.32
N ALA A 62 23.97 -18.94 -25.58
CA ALA A 62 23.34 -19.24 -26.87
C ALA A 62 23.34 -18.06 -27.88
N GLY A 63 23.91 -16.90 -27.52
CA GLY A 63 23.95 -15.71 -28.38
C GLY A 63 22.61 -15.00 -28.59
N GLN A 64 21.62 -15.24 -27.73
CA GLN A 64 20.25 -14.73 -27.85
C GLN A 64 20.11 -13.34 -27.21
N LEU A 65 20.71 -12.32 -27.84
CA LEU A 65 20.76 -10.96 -27.30
C LEU A 65 19.38 -10.32 -27.12
N GLU A 66 18.43 -10.57 -28.03
CA GLU A 66 17.07 -10.02 -27.92
C GLU A 66 16.31 -10.60 -26.73
N THR A 67 16.45 -11.91 -26.50
CA THR A 67 15.87 -12.57 -25.33
C THR A 67 16.51 -12.07 -24.04
N ALA A 68 17.84 -11.93 -24.01
CA ALA A 68 18.56 -11.35 -22.87
C ALA A 68 18.13 -9.90 -22.59
N SER A 69 17.99 -9.08 -23.63
CA SER A 69 17.49 -7.70 -23.56
C SER A 69 16.11 -7.65 -22.92
N THR A 70 15.19 -8.51 -23.37
CA THR A 70 13.82 -8.59 -22.85
C THR A 70 13.80 -9.02 -21.39
N LEU A 71 14.58 -10.04 -21.02
CA LEU A 71 14.70 -10.51 -19.64
C LEU A 71 15.15 -9.40 -18.69
N VAL A 72 16.15 -8.61 -19.08
CA VAL A 72 16.66 -7.53 -18.23
C VAL A 72 15.72 -6.32 -18.24
N ARG A 73 15.45 -5.76 -19.42
CA ARG A 73 14.72 -4.49 -19.56
C ARG A 73 13.25 -4.57 -19.12
N HIS A 74 12.58 -5.67 -19.47
CA HIS A 74 11.13 -5.78 -19.29
C HIS A 74 10.74 -6.65 -18.10
N LEU A 75 11.57 -7.63 -17.72
CA LEU A 75 11.25 -8.57 -16.65
C LEU A 75 12.08 -8.36 -15.38
N GLY A 76 13.21 -7.63 -15.45
CA GLY A 76 14.03 -7.28 -14.28
C GLY A 76 15.11 -8.29 -13.93
N ALA A 77 15.55 -9.12 -14.89
CA ALA A 77 16.56 -10.15 -14.63
C ALA A 77 17.88 -9.57 -14.10
N ASN A 78 18.40 -10.18 -13.04
CA ASN A 78 19.57 -9.69 -12.32
C ASN A 78 20.86 -9.94 -13.11
N ILE A 79 21.53 -8.86 -13.52
CA ILE A 79 22.80 -8.89 -14.26
C ILE A 79 24.03 -9.18 -13.39
N TYR A 80 23.87 -9.22 -12.06
CA TYR A 80 24.93 -9.39 -11.07
C TYR A 80 24.96 -10.80 -10.45
N LEU A 81 24.17 -11.75 -10.98
CA LEU A 81 24.20 -13.12 -10.50
C LEU A 81 25.37 -13.89 -11.10
N HIS A 82 26.13 -14.60 -10.26
CA HIS A 82 27.11 -15.58 -10.72
C HIS A 82 26.45 -16.94 -11.03
N ASP A 83 26.83 -17.57 -12.13
CA ASP A 83 26.55 -19.00 -12.40
C ASP A 83 27.42 -19.94 -11.53
N SER A 84 27.25 -21.25 -11.72
CA SER A 84 28.05 -22.29 -11.04
C SER A 84 29.56 -22.22 -11.31
N GLN A 85 29.97 -21.53 -12.38
CA GLN A 85 31.37 -21.30 -12.73
C GLN A 85 31.88 -19.93 -12.23
N GLY A 86 31.05 -19.17 -11.51
CA GLY A 86 31.39 -17.84 -11.04
C GLY A 86 31.34 -16.76 -12.12
N ARG A 87 30.82 -17.04 -13.32
CA ARG A 87 30.71 -16.07 -14.43
C ARG A 87 29.49 -15.18 -14.19
N LEU A 88 29.62 -13.89 -14.54
CA LEU A 88 28.50 -12.95 -14.56
C LEU A 88 27.89 -12.89 -15.96
N PRO A 89 26.60 -12.55 -16.11
CA PRO A 89 26.00 -12.21 -17.41
C PRO A 89 26.82 -11.16 -18.16
N LEU A 90 27.33 -10.16 -17.44
CA LEU A 90 28.21 -9.12 -17.99
C LEU A 90 29.53 -9.64 -18.58
N THR A 91 30.01 -10.79 -18.09
CA THR A 91 31.23 -11.44 -18.61
C THR A 91 30.97 -12.35 -19.80
N LEU A 92 29.71 -12.75 -20.01
CA LEU A 92 29.28 -13.59 -21.14
C LEU A 92 28.79 -12.77 -22.33
N CYS A 93 28.25 -11.58 -22.07
CA CYS A 93 27.78 -10.72 -23.15
C CYS A 93 28.96 -10.17 -23.99
N PRO A 94 28.76 -9.92 -25.30
CA PRO A 94 29.74 -9.23 -26.12
C PRO A 94 30.19 -7.91 -25.47
N SER A 95 31.48 -7.57 -25.56
CA SER A 95 32.03 -6.38 -24.89
C SER A 95 31.34 -5.08 -25.30
N GLU A 96 30.91 -4.98 -26.56
CA GLU A 96 30.12 -3.87 -27.10
C GLU A 96 28.68 -3.80 -26.54
N TYR A 97 28.16 -4.90 -26.01
CA TYR A 97 26.79 -5.02 -25.48
C TYR A 97 26.72 -4.79 -23.96
N ALA A 98 27.83 -4.91 -23.23
CA ALA A 98 27.86 -4.77 -21.77
C ALA A 98 27.27 -3.44 -21.28
N LYS A 99 27.60 -2.34 -21.95
CA LYS A 99 27.04 -1.00 -21.65
C LYS A 99 25.53 -0.97 -21.87
N THR A 100 25.06 -1.47 -23.02
CA THR A 100 23.63 -1.55 -23.36
C THR A 100 22.85 -2.38 -22.34
N LEU A 101 23.43 -3.48 -21.88
CA LEU A 101 22.82 -4.36 -20.88
C LEU A 101 22.65 -3.66 -19.52
N GLN A 102 23.67 -2.89 -19.09
CA GLN A 102 23.57 -2.05 -17.88
C GLN A 102 22.51 -0.95 -18.03
N GLU A 103 22.43 -0.31 -19.20
CA GLU A 103 21.40 0.69 -19.51
C GLU A 103 19.99 0.08 -19.51
N HIS A 104 19.84 -1.17 -19.96
CA HIS A 104 18.57 -1.91 -19.88
C HIS A 104 18.17 -2.25 -18.45
N ALA A 105 19.12 -2.65 -17.61
CA ALA A 105 18.86 -2.92 -16.19
C ALA A 105 18.46 -1.64 -15.45
N LEU A 106 19.10 -0.52 -15.79
CA LEU A 106 18.77 0.79 -15.23
C LEU A 106 17.40 1.31 -15.73
N ASP A 107 17.05 1.08 -17.00
CA ASP A 107 15.72 1.40 -17.55
C ASP A 107 14.61 0.61 -16.87
N HIS A 108 14.88 -0.64 -16.47
CA HIS A 108 13.93 -1.42 -15.69
C HIS A 108 13.65 -0.75 -14.34
N ASP A 109 14.70 -0.42 -13.58
CA ASP A 109 14.56 0.20 -12.26
C ASP A 109 13.84 1.56 -12.35
N TYR A 110 14.20 2.38 -13.34
CA TYR A 110 13.50 3.63 -13.65
C TYR A 110 12.01 3.41 -13.91
N ARG A 111 11.64 2.45 -14.76
CA ARG A 111 10.23 2.18 -15.12
C ARG A 111 9.42 1.72 -13.91
N VAL A 112 10.02 0.97 -12.99
CA VAL A 112 9.35 0.59 -11.74
C VAL A 112 9.13 1.83 -10.86
N LEU A 113 10.14 2.68 -10.69
CA LEU A 113 10.00 3.92 -9.93
C LEU A 113 8.98 4.88 -10.57
N ASP A 114 9.00 5.07 -11.89
CA ASP A 114 8.04 5.90 -12.64
C ASP A 114 6.60 5.37 -12.50
N PHE A 115 6.42 4.05 -12.52
CA PHE A 115 5.13 3.43 -12.22
C PHE A 115 4.66 3.71 -10.78
N LEU A 116 5.57 3.71 -9.80
CA LEU A 116 5.25 4.10 -8.43
C LEU A 116 4.88 5.58 -8.34
N VAL A 117 5.62 6.47 -9.02
CA VAL A 117 5.30 7.92 -9.13
C VAL A 117 3.89 8.12 -9.69
N CYS A 118 3.51 7.37 -10.73
CA CYS A 118 2.17 7.45 -11.32
C CYS A 118 1.05 6.93 -10.41
N LYS A 119 1.38 6.08 -9.43
CA LYS A 119 0.44 5.52 -8.46
C LYS A 119 0.36 6.28 -7.15
N ALA A 120 1.35 7.13 -6.86
CA ALA A 120 1.39 7.95 -5.66
C ALA A 120 0.13 8.80 -5.58
N LYS A 121 -0.51 8.80 -4.40
CA LYS A 121 -1.78 9.51 -4.19
C LYS A 121 -1.57 10.92 -3.64
N SER A 122 -0.45 11.15 -2.94
CA SER A 122 -0.12 12.43 -2.33
C SER A 122 1.05 13.10 -3.06
N VAL A 123 1.06 14.44 -3.04
CA VAL A 123 2.13 15.24 -3.67
C VAL A 123 3.48 14.92 -3.03
N LYS A 124 3.57 14.86 -1.70
CA LYS A 124 4.80 14.53 -0.98
C LYS A 124 5.36 13.13 -1.31
N GLU A 125 4.50 12.12 -1.42
CA GLU A 125 4.93 10.77 -1.82
C GLU A 125 5.48 10.78 -3.24
N LYS A 126 4.82 11.52 -4.15
CA LYS A 126 5.27 11.70 -5.53
C LYS A 126 6.62 12.41 -5.59
N GLU A 127 6.81 13.49 -4.84
CA GLU A 127 8.08 14.20 -4.71
C GLU A 127 9.18 13.28 -4.19
N ARG A 128 8.92 12.52 -3.12
CA ARG A 128 9.87 11.55 -2.57
C ARG A 128 10.29 10.52 -3.62
N LEU A 129 9.35 9.98 -4.39
CA LEU A 129 9.66 9.02 -5.46
C LEU A 129 10.42 9.68 -6.62
N ILE A 130 10.11 10.92 -6.97
CA ILE A 130 10.88 11.71 -7.95
C ILE A 130 12.33 11.90 -7.46
N HIS A 131 12.54 12.18 -6.17
CA HIS A 131 13.90 12.25 -5.59
C HIS A 131 14.65 10.93 -5.74
N LEU A 132 13.99 9.78 -5.60
CA LEU A 132 14.62 8.48 -5.83
C LEU A 132 14.99 8.25 -7.29
N VAL A 133 14.18 8.73 -8.24
CA VAL A 133 14.52 8.67 -9.66
C VAL A 133 15.74 9.55 -9.98
N LEU A 134 15.79 10.76 -9.41
CA LEU A 134 16.94 11.64 -9.57
C LEU A 134 18.21 11.04 -8.95
N LEU A 135 18.09 10.47 -7.75
CA LEU A 135 19.17 9.74 -7.09
C LEU A 135 19.72 8.63 -8.00
N LEU A 136 18.84 7.83 -8.61
CA LEU A 136 19.24 6.75 -9.52
C LEU A 136 20.07 7.26 -10.70
N ALA A 137 19.62 8.34 -11.34
CA ALA A 137 20.33 8.97 -12.46
C ALA A 137 21.71 9.52 -12.03
N LEU A 138 21.78 10.13 -10.84
CA LEU A 138 23.01 10.72 -10.30
C LEU A 138 24.04 9.66 -9.91
N LEU A 139 23.61 8.57 -9.26
CA LEU A 139 24.52 7.48 -8.91
C LEU A 139 25.08 6.80 -10.16
N TYR A 140 24.26 6.63 -11.21
CA TYR A 140 24.73 6.02 -12.46
C TYR A 140 25.73 6.89 -13.21
N THR A 141 25.45 8.19 -13.35
CA THR A 141 26.37 9.13 -13.99
C THR A 141 27.71 9.21 -13.26
N SER A 142 27.68 9.21 -11.93
CA SER A 142 28.88 9.16 -11.07
C SER A 142 29.68 7.85 -11.25
N ASN A 143 29.00 6.70 -11.31
CA ASN A 143 29.66 5.41 -11.56
C ASN A 143 30.35 5.37 -12.94
N MET A 144 29.73 5.97 -13.95
CA MET A 144 30.30 6.09 -15.30
C MET A 144 31.55 6.99 -15.34
N LEU A 145 31.60 8.05 -14.53
CA LEU A 145 32.78 8.90 -14.40
C LEU A 145 33.95 8.13 -13.74
N ALA A 146 33.68 7.43 -12.63
CA ALA A 146 34.70 6.62 -11.94
C ALA A 146 35.32 5.52 -12.82
N SER A 147 34.52 4.89 -13.70
CA SER A 147 35.02 3.86 -14.62
C SER A 147 35.90 4.40 -15.76
N LYS A 148 35.80 5.69 -16.11
CA LYS A 148 36.64 6.33 -17.13
C LYS A 148 38.05 6.70 -16.63
N GLU A 149 38.21 6.99 -15.34
CA GLU A 149 39.50 7.35 -14.74
C GLU A 149 40.45 6.16 -14.60
N VAL A 150 39.93 4.96 -14.34
CA VAL A 150 40.73 3.72 -14.25
C VAL A 150 41.37 3.35 -15.59
N ALA A 151 40.84 3.84 -16.72
CA ALA A 151 41.36 3.53 -18.05
C ALA A 151 42.58 4.37 -18.48
N TYR A 152 42.97 5.43 -17.74
CA TYR A 152 44.05 6.35 -18.12
C TYR A 152 45.24 6.46 -17.13
N GLY A 153 45.29 5.66 -16.07
CA GLY A 153 46.37 5.71 -15.07
C GLY A 153 47.41 4.59 -15.18
N GLU A 154 48.53 4.83 -15.88
CA GLU A 154 49.76 4.05 -15.61
C GLU A 154 50.29 4.33 -14.19
N PRO A 155 50.88 3.34 -13.49
CA PRO A 155 51.33 3.52 -12.11
C PRO A 155 52.63 4.34 -12.06
N LYS A 156 52.55 5.62 -11.64
CA LYS A 156 53.75 6.43 -11.37
C LYS A 156 54.09 6.50 -9.88
N LYS A 157 55.34 6.09 -9.62
CA LYS A 157 56.07 6.08 -8.36
C LYS A 157 56.24 7.48 -7.74
N ASN A 158 56.18 7.52 -6.41
CA ASN A 158 56.84 8.45 -5.47
C ASN A 158 57.60 9.65 -6.06
N ARG A 159 57.17 10.88 -5.73
CA ARG A 159 58.08 11.94 -5.24
C ARG A 159 57.36 13.12 -4.59
N LYS A 160 58.04 13.67 -3.58
CA LYS A 160 57.68 14.79 -2.71
C LYS A 160 57.66 16.14 -3.44
N SER A 161 56.92 17.06 -2.80
CA SER A 161 57.11 18.51 -2.68
C SER A 161 56.71 19.46 -3.83
N ASN A 162 56.06 20.52 -3.34
CA ASN A 162 55.89 21.89 -3.84
C ASN A 162 54.59 22.24 -4.58
N LYS A 163 54.01 23.33 -4.05
CA LYS A 163 52.77 24.02 -4.40
C LYS A 163 52.63 24.27 -5.91
N PRO A 164 51.40 24.26 -6.47
CA PRO A 164 51.18 24.74 -7.82
C PRO A 164 50.96 26.25 -7.85
N ASP A 165 51.59 26.89 -8.82
CA ASP A 165 51.28 28.23 -9.31
C ASP A 165 49.91 28.23 -10.00
N HIS A 166 49.15 29.30 -9.79
CA HIS A 166 47.95 29.64 -10.54
C HIS A 166 48.31 29.89 -12.01
N GLU A 167 47.78 29.09 -12.93
CA GLU A 167 47.16 29.52 -14.21
C GLU A 167 46.91 28.30 -15.14
N MET A 168 45.90 28.45 -16.02
CA MET A 168 45.37 27.49 -16.99
C MET A 168 44.43 26.39 -16.49
N ILE A 169 43.26 26.81 -15.99
CA ILE A 169 42.02 26.06 -16.22
C ILE A 169 41.54 26.41 -17.63
N MET A 170 41.93 25.61 -18.63
CA MET A 170 41.32 25.63 -19.96
C MET A 170 40.05 24.78 -19.91
N ASP A 171 38.90 25.46 -19.90
CA ASP A 171 37.60 25.06 -20.44
C ASP A 171 37.46 23.58 -20.91
N HIS A 172 37.30 22.64 -19.97
CA HIS A 172 36.86 21.26 -20.26
C HIS A 172 35.32 21.13 -20.27
N SER A 173 34.58 22.26 -20.26
CA SER A 173 33.11 22.27 -20.33
C SER A 173 32.56 22.13 -21.77
N LYS A 174 33.43 22.23 -22.78
CA LYS A 174 33.04 22.20 -24.20
C LYS A 174 33.19 20.85 -24.89
N ASP A 175 34.03 19.94 -24.39
CA ASP A 175 34.26 18.63 -25.03
C ASP A 175 33.28 17.52 -24.57
N LEU A 176 32.32 17.81 -23.69
CA LEU A 176 31.21 16.91 -23.34
C LEU A 176 30.01 17.01 -24.29
N ARG A 177 30.05 17.87 -25.33
CA ARG A 177 28.90 18.09 -26.25
C ARG A 177 28.97 17.32 -27.57
N HIS A 178 29.87 16.34 -27.70
CA HIS A 178 30.02 15.57 -28.95
C HIS A 178 29.99 14.05 -28.76
N ASP A 179 29.19 13.56 -27.80
CA ASP A 179 28.80 12.15 -27.78
C ASP A 179 27.30 12.00 -27.49
N LYS A 180 26.70 11.00 -28.16
CA LYS A 180 25.26 10.70 -28.23
C LYS A 180 24.52 10.90 -26.89
N GLU A 181 23.34 11.52 -26.97
CA GLU A 181 22.35 11.69 -25.91
C GLU A 181 22.28 10.44 -25.00
N THR A 182 22.56 10.62 -23.70
CA THR A 182 22.61 9.49 -22.76
C THR A 182 21.19 9.07 -22.37
N VAL A 183 21.01 7.81 -21.96
CA VAL A 183 19.70 7.31 -21.48
C VAL A 183 19.18 8.15 -20.30
N CYS A 184 20.09 8.66 -19.47
CA CYS A 184 19.77 9.60 -18.37
C CYS A 184 19.23 10.94 -18.86
N ASP A 185 19.73 11.49 -19.97
CA ASP A 185 19.21 12.74 -20.55
C ASP A 185 17.76 12.59 -21.02
N SER A 186 17.40 11.41 -21.55
CA SER A 186 16.02 11.08 -21.92
C SER A 186 15.10 11.03 -20.69
N TRP A 187 15.56 10.46 -19.58
CA TRP A 187 14.79 10.40 -18.32
C TRP A 187 14.62 11.77 -17.69
N LEU A 188 15.70 12.55 -17.58
CA LEU A 188 15.66 13.91 -17.05
C LEU A 188 14.69 14.79 -17.84
N ARG A 189 14.63 14.65 -19.17
CA ARG A 189 13.62 15.34 -20.00
C ARG A 189 12.18 14.87 -19.74
N LYS A 190 11.95 13.58 -19.50
CA LYS A 190 10.62 13.05 -19.14
C LYS A 190 10.18 13.48 -17.73
N LEU A 191 11.14 13.72 -16.85
CA LEU A 191 10.90 14.18 -15.48
C LEU A 191 10.80 15.69 -15.36
N LEU A 192 11.39 16.43 -16.31
CA LEU A 192 11.38 17.89 -16.34
C LEU A 192 9.97 18.49 -16.14
N PRO A 193 8.89 17.98 -16.77
CA PRO A 193 7.53 18.49 -16.53
C PRO A 193 7.01 18.28 -15.11
N TYR A 194 7.52 17.30 -14.35
CA TYR A 194 7.16 17.10 -12.94
C TYR A 194 7.95 18.01 -12.01
N ILE A 195 9.18 18.38 -12.42
CA ILE A 195 10.06 19.31 -11.70
C ILE A 195 9.62 20.77 -11.93
N THR A 196 9.14 21.11 -13.14
CA THR A 196 8.80 22.49 -13.52
C THR A 196 7.33 22.89 -13.29
N LYS A 197 6.44 21.94 -12.96
CA LYS A 197 4.99 22.19 -12.77
C LYS A 197 4.60 22.74 -11.39
N LYS A 198 5.42 23.59 -10.78
CA LYS A 198 4.93 24.55 -9.76
C LYS A 198 4.76 25.98 -10.30
N ARG A 199 4.88 26.20 -11.62
CA ARG A 199 4.71 27.55 -12.20
C ARG A 199 3.39 27.88 -12.87
N ASP A 200 2.47 26.92 -13.04
CA ASP A 200 1.17 27.21 -13.63
C ASP A 200 0.02 26.62 -12.80
N SER A 201 -0.39 27.36 -11.77
CA SER A 201 -1.74 27.27 -11.23
C SER A 201 -2.72 27.77 -12.29
N ASN A 202 -3.17 26.88 -13.18
CA ASN A 202 -4.52 26.86 -13.75
C ASN A 202 -4.68 25.68 -14.73
N ASN A 203 -5.51 24.71 -14.31
CA ASN A 203 -6.43 23.92 -15.14
C ASN A 203 -5.93 23.27 -16.45
N HIS A 204 -5.80 21.94 -16.49
CA HIS A 204 -6.69 21.09 -17.32
C HIS A 204 -6.36 19.59 -17.30
N ASP A 205 -7.43 18.84 -17.06
CA ASP A 205 -7.79 17.47 -17.45
C ASP A 205 -6.84 16.66 -18.36
N TYR A 206 -6.61 15.42 -17.93
CA TYR A 206 -6.19 14.30 -18.78
C TYR A 206 -7.27 13.97 -19.80
N LYS A 207 -6.98 14.15 -21.09
CA LYS A 207 -7.64 13.41 -22.17
C LYS A 207 -6.62 12.77 -23.11
N GLN A 208 -6.99 11.56 -23.51
CA GLN A 208 -6.28 10.60 -24.34
C GLN A 208 -5.81 11.17 -25.68
N ASP A 209 -4.69 10.62 -26.14
CA ASP A 209 -4.22 10.69 -27.51
C ASP A 209 -5.28 10.20 -28.51
N ASP A 210 -5.56 11.02 -29.52
CA ASP A 210 -6.04 10.57 -30.82
C ASP A 210 -5.26 11.35 -31.89
N GLU A 211 -4.77 10.61 -32.88
CA GLU A 211 -3.97 11.06 -34.02
C GLU A 211 -4.62 12.21 -34.80
N LYS A 212 -3.81 13.18 -35.25
CA LYS A 212 -3.74 13.59 -36.68
C LYS A 212 -2.67 14.64 -36.99
N GLN A 213 -2.07 14.42 -38.16
CA GLN A 213 -1.21 15.31 -38.93
C GLN A 213 -1.82 16.71 -39.13
N SER A 214 -1.02 17.77 -39.10
CA SER A 214 -0.76 18.64 -40.27
C SER A 214 0.12 19.85 -39.94
N GLU A 215 0.75 20.31 -41.00
CA GLU A 215 1.74 21.38 -41.19
C GLU A 215 1.37 22.77 -40.65
N GLY A 216 2.38 23.62 -40.42
CA GLY A 216 2.22 25.08 -40.56
C GLY A 216 2.92 25.98 -39.55
N LYS A 217 4.19 26.30 -39.82
CA LYS A 217 4.79 27.65 -39.88
C LYS A 217 4.22 28.85 -39.04
N ASP A 218 5.17 29.53 -38.38
CA ASP A 218 5.42 31.00 -38.36
C ASP A 218 5.49 31.73 -36.99
N ASP A 219 6.68 32.31 -36.79
CA ASP A 219 7.09 33.60 -36.20
C ASP A 219 6.65 34.12 -34.81
N TYR A 220 7.69 34.20 -33.95
CA TYR A 220 8.14 35.35 -33.15
C TYR A 220 7.31 36.66 -33.17
N GLN A 221 6.97 37.19 -31.97
CA GLN A 221 7.55 38.43 -31.38
C GLN A 221 6.67 39.01 -30.24
N GLY A 222 7.27 39.29 -29.08
CA GLY A 222 7.23 40.65 -28.51
C GLY A 222 6.73 40.88 -27.06
N LYS A 223 7.65 41.47 -26.26
CA LYS A 223 7.49 42.43 -25.14
C LYS A 223 7.13 41.86 -23.76
N ILE A 224 8.03 41.83 -22.77
CA ILE A 224 8.65 42.92 -21.97
C ILE A 224 7.63 43.84 -21.28
N GLY A 225 7.57 43.72 -19.95
CA GLY A 225 7.03 44.69 -19.00
C GLY A 225 7.39 44.30 -17.58
N ASN A 226 8.37 45.00 -16.99
CA ASN A 226 8.68 44.99 -15.56
C ASN A 226 7.46 45.43 -14.74
N ASP A 227 7.30 44.92 -13.52
CA ASP A 227 7.46 45.73 -12.30
C ASP A 227 7.54 44.86 -11.05
N ASN A 228 8.43 45.29 -10.15
CA ASN A 228 8.77 44.70 -8.86
C ASN A 228 7.62 44.83 -7.86
N ASP A 229 7.47 43.84 -6.97
CA ASP A 229 7.45 44.13 -5.53
C ASP A 229 7.90 42.92 -4.71
N GLN A 230 8.81 43.20 -3.77
CA GLN A 230 9.46 42.28 -2.85
C GLN A 230 8.59 42.06 -1.61
N ASN A 231 8.55 40.81 -1.12
CA ASN A 231 8.43 40.31 0.27
C ASN A 231 7.86 38.87 0.18
N ASN A 232 8.64 37.76 0.14
CA ASN A 232 9.41 37.10 1.22
C ASN A 232 8.56 36.92 2.50
N ASP A 233 8.34 35.75 3.10
CA ASP A 233 9.08 34.47 3.22
C ASP A 233 8.02 33.36 3.54
N ASP A 234 8.03 32.11 3.04
CA ASP A 234 8.79 30.96 3.59
C ASP A 234 8.67 29.69 2.69
N ASP A 235 8.11 29.77 1.47
CA ASP A 235 7.90 28.61 0.58
C ASP A 235 9.12 28.29 -0.34
N ASP A 236 10.17 29.12 -0.31
CA ASP A 236 11.38 28.98 -1.13
C ASP A 236 12.40 27.96 -0.59
N ASN A 237 12.17 27.42 0.62
CA ASN A 237 13.18 26.58 1.27
C ASN A 237 13.32 25.21 0.58
N ASP A 238 12.23 24.63 0.06
CA ASP A 238 12.26 23.30 -0.59
C ASP A 238 12.82 23.34 -2.03
N GLU A 239 12.57 24.41 -2.79
CA GLU A 239 13.14 24.59 -4.14
C GLU A 239 14.63 24.96 -4.07
N GLY A 240 15.02 25.74 -3.06
CA GLY A 240 16.41 25.97 -2.68
C GLY A 240 17.12 24.68 -2.24
N LEU A 241 16.47 23.83 -1.44
CA LEU A 241 16.99 22.53 -1.02
C LEU A 241 17.17 21.57 -2.20
N PHE A 242 16.25 21.60 -3.17
CA PHE A 242 16.30 20.81 -4.40
C PHE A 242 17.46 21.19 -5.32
N VAL A 243 17.64 22.48 -5.59
CA VAL A 243 18.79 23.00 -6.36
C VAL A 243 20.08 22.72 -5.61
N THR A 244 20.08 22.88 -4.28
CA THR A 244 21.23 22.59 -3.42
C THR A 244 21.58 21.09 -3.42
N LEU A 245 20.59 20.19 -3.42
CA LEU A 245 20.80 18.73 -3.47
C LEU A 245 21.32 18.30 -4.85
N LEU A 246 20.79 18.86 -5.94
CA LEU A 246 21.27 18.61 -7.30
C LEU A 246 22.68 19.17 -7.52
N GLU A 247 22.98 20.38 -7.05
CA GLU A 247 24.31 20.99 -7.10
C GLU A 247 25.31 20.20 -6.25
N LYS A 248 24.93 19.70 -5.07
CA LYS A 248 25.81 18.91 -4.18
C LYS A 248 26.02 17.48 -4.65
N LEU A 249 24.99 16.81 -5.16
CA LEU A 249 25.12 15.48 -5.78
C LEU A 249 25.98 15.55 -7.06
N SER A 250 25.90 16.66 -7.81
CA SER A 250 26.80 16.96 -8.92
C SER A 250 28.24 17.25 -8.45
N GLN A 251 28.43 17.93 -7.31
CA GLN A 251 29.76 18.15 -6.69
C GLN A 251 30.40 16.85 -6.16
N LEU A 252 29.61 15.94 -5.57
CA LEU A 252 30.06 14.60 -5.14
C LEU A 252 30.51 13.73 -6.33
N ALA A 253 29.89 13.89 -7.49
CA ALA A 253 30.31 13.26 -8.74
C ALA A 253 31.61 13.84 -9.33
N LEU A 254 32.06 15.01 -8.85
CA LEU A 254 33.19 15.78 -9.38
C LEU A 254 34.42 15.84 -8.44
N GLN A 255 34.30 15.45 -7.17
CA GLN A 255 35.41 15.55 -6.19
C GLN A 255 36.11 14.20 -5.95
N GLU A 256 37.26 14.01 -6.58
CA GLU A 256 38.29 13.07 -6.12
C GLU A 256 38.70 13.43 -4.67
N ASN A 257 38.41 12.55 -3.70
CA ASN A 257 39.02 12.49 -2.37
C ASN A 257 39.25 13.84 -1.63
N ASN A 258 38.19 14.44 -1.06
CA ASN A 258 38.22 15.11 0.25
C ASN A 258 36.83 15.64 0.64
N ILE A 259 36.12 14.93 1.52
CA ILE A 259 34.88 15.40 2.14
C ILE A 259 35.24 15.98 3.51
N THR A 260 35.41 17.30 3.63
CA THR A 260 35.55 17.93 4.96
C THR A 260 34.76 19.22 5.20
N GLU A 261 34.03 19.77 4.23
CA GLU A 261 33.24 21.00 4.46
C GLU A 261 31.84 20.91 3.82
N MET A 262 30.88 20.26 4.49
CA MET A 262 29.44 20.33 4.18
C MET A 262 28.64 20.67 5.45
N SER A 263 27.52 21.38 5.30
CA SER A 263 26.61 21.67 6.41
C SER A 263 25.92 20.39 6.90
N LEU A 264 25.77 20.26 8.22
CA LEU A 264 25.20 19.07 8.90
C LEU A 264 23.82 18.67 8.35
N GLU A 265 22.94 19.64 8.11
CA GLU A 265 21.56 19.41 7.62
C GLU A 265 21.52 18.76 6.22
N SER A 266 22.47 19.12 5.34
CA SER A 266 22.48 18.56 3.98
C SER A 266 23.00 17.12 3.91
N ASN A 267 23.85 16.72 4.85
CA ASN A 267 24.30 15.32 4.96
C ASN A 267 23.19 14.40 5.47
N GLU A 268 22.38 14.88 6.42
CA GLU A 268 21.28 14.10 6.99
C GLU A 268 20.16 13.82 5.96
N LEU A 269 19.87 14.80 5.09
CA LEU A 269 18.90 14.63 4.01
C LEU A 269 19.36 13.61 2.97
N LEU A 270 20.63 13.68 2.57
CA LEU A 270 21.23 12.76 1.60
C LEU A 270 21.22 11.32 2.14
N ASP A 271 21.64 11.14 3.38
CA ASP A 271 21.63 9.85 4.08
C ASP A 271 20.21 9.26 4.14
N THR A 272 19.23 10.08 4.53
CA THR A 272 17.82 9.68 4.58
C THR A 272 17.27 9.27 3.20
N THR A 273 17.69 9.97 2.15
CA THR A 273 17.26 9.69 0.76
C THR A 273 17.90 8.40 0.25
N LEU A 274 19.18 8.17 0.54
CA LEU A 274 19.89 6.94 0.19
C LEU A 274 19.31 5.72 0.92
N HIS A 275 19.08 5.80 2.24
CA HIS A 275 18.47 4.73 3.02
C HIS A 275 17.05 4.42 2.53
N THR A 276 16.26 5.45 2.25
CA THR A 276 14.93 5.31 1.64
C THR A 276 15.02 4.61 0.28
N GLY A 277 15.94 5.07 -0.58
CA GLY A 277 16.12 4.50 -1.91
C GLY A 277 16.51 3.03 -1.85
N PHE A 278 17.39 2.67 -0.92
CA PHE A 278 17.78 1.29 -0.68
C PHE A 278 16.57 0.46 -0.20
N GLN A 279 15.80 0.97 0.76
CA GLN A 279 14.58 0.28 1.22
C GLN A 279 13.62 0.02 0.05
N VAL A 280 13.24 1.05 -0.70
CA VAL A 280 12.31 0.93 -1.85
C VAL A 280 12.85 -0.05 -2.90
N ALA A 281 14.17 -0.04 -3.12
CA ALA A 281 14.83 -0.96 -4.01
C ALA A 281 14.75 -2.43 -3.52
N CYS A 282 14.90 -2.68 -2.22
CA CYS A 282 14.70 -4.00 -1.63
C CYS A 282 13.24 -4.46 -1.74
N GLU A 283 12.26 -3.58 -1.52
CA GLU A 283 10.83 -3.90 -1.61
C GLU A 283 10.37 -4.25 -3.04
N ASN A 284 11.06 -3.73 -4.06
CA ASN A 284 10.68 -3.85 -5.47
C ASN A 284 11.69 -4.62 -6.34
N SER A 285 12.71 -5.24 -5.73
CA SER A 285 13.77 -5.99 -6.42
C SER A 285 14.59 -5.17 -7.44
N LEU A 286 14.92 -3.90 -7.11
CA LEU A 286 15.68 -2.99 -7.98
C LEU A 286 17.19 -3.19 -7.81
N TYR A 287 17.74 -4.21 -8.48
CA TYR A 287 19.13 -4.64 -8.31
C TYR A 287 20.15 -3.57 -8.71
N THR A 288 19.90 -2.81 -9.78
CA THR A 288 20.83 -1.80 -10.29
C THR A 288 20.92 -0.64 -9.31
N MET A 289 19.78 -0.19 -8.77
CA MET A 289 19.72 0.83 -7.75
C MET A 289 20.49 0.43 -6.48
N ILE A 290 20.34 -0.80 -6.00
CA ILE A 290 21.11 -1.28 -4.84
C ILE A 290 22.60 -1.33 -5.16
N HIS A 291 22.97 -1.89 -6.32
CA HIS A 291 24.37 -1.93 -6.73
C HIS A 291 25.00 -0.53 -6.71
N LEU A 292 24.33 0.45 -7.30
CA LEU A 292 24.78 1.85 -7.35
C LEU A 292 24.83 2.52 -5.97
N ILE A 293 23.84 2.26 -5.10
CA ILE A 293 23.85 2.78 -3.73
C ILE A 293 25.02 2.20 -2.92
N LEU A 294 25.32 0.92 -3.07
CA LEU A 294 26.42 0.26 -2.37
C LEU A 294 27.79 0.70 -2.90
N THR A 295 27.94 0.93 -4.21
CA THR A 295 29.25 1.25 -4.82
C THR A 295 29.56 2.74 -4.81
N VAL A 296 28.55 3.60 -4.97
CA VAL A 296 28.71 5.05 -5.09
C VAL A 296 28.09 5.78 -3.90
N GLY A 297 26.90 5.35 -3.47
CA GLY A 297 26.14 6.02 -2.41
C GLY A 297 26.71 5.84 -0.99
N GLY A 298 27.58 4.85 -0.79
CA GLY A 298 28.28 4.64 0.49
C GLY A 298 27.43 4.08 1.63
N VAL A 299 26.20 3.62 1.36
CA VAL A 299 25.37 2.95 2.38
C VAL A 299 25.92 1.55 2.66
N GLY A 300 26.06 1.20 3.94
CA GLY A 300 26.50 -0.12 4.36
C GLY A 300 25.43 -1.18 4.11
N ILE A 301 25.85 -2.36 3.65
CA ILE A 301 24.95 -3.50 3.37
C ILE A 301 24.16 -3.98 4.59
N ASN A 302 24.66 -3.72 5.81
CA ASN A 302 24.03 -4.10 7.08
C ASN A 302 23.47 -2.90 7.86
N ASP A 303 23.38 -1.73 7.23
CA ASP A 303 22.82 -0.56 7.86
C ASP A 303 21.32 -0.75 8.14
N VAL A 304 20.85 -0.04 9.17
CA VAL A 304 19.42 0.00 9.48
C VAL A 304 18.73 0.92 8.47
N LEU A 305 17.91 0.33 7.61
CA LEU A 305 17.19 1.06 6.57
C LEU A 305 15.83 1.58 7.08
N GLU A 306 15.14 0.80 7.91
CA GLU A 306 13.83 1.15 8.46
C GLU A 306 13.95 1.38 9.98
N LYS A 307 13.67 2.61 10.42
CA LYS A 307 13.99 3.07 11.79
C LYS A 307 13.07 2.47 12.87
N VAL A 308 11.80 2.21 12.57
CA VAL A 308 10.80 1.75 13.53
C VAL A 308 11.10 0.33 14.01
N SER A 309 11.18 -0.61 13.07
CA SER A 309 11.51 -2.00 13.31
C SER A 309 13.01 -2.26 13.43
N ARG A 310 13.86 -1.27 13.09
CA ARG A 310 15.32 -1.42 12.98
C ARG A 310 15.76 -2.50 11.98
N SER A 311 15.03 -2.60 10.87
CA SER A 311 15.28 -3.60 9.83
C SER A 311 16.43 -3.22 8.91
N THR A 312 17.25 -4.20 8.55
CA THR A 312 18.29 -4.09 7.51
C THR A 312 17.72 -4.40 6.12
N ALA A 313 18.52 -4.19 5.06
CA ALA A 313 18.16 -4.58 3.69
C ALA A 313 17.66 -6.03 3.58
N LEU A 314 18.32 -6.96 4.27
CA LEU A 314 17.97 -8.38 4.22
C LEU A 314 16.64 -8.69 4.93
N HIS A 315 16.31 -7.97 6.01
CA HIS A 315 15.01 -8.08 6.66
C HIS A 315 13.87 -7.64 5.73
N VAL A 316 14.04 -6.48 5.07
CA VAL A 316 13.05 -5.92 4.13
C VAL A 316 12.85 -6.85 2.94
N ALA A 317 13.92 -7.34 2.32
CA ALA A 317 13.81 -8.30 1.21
C ALA A 317 13.13 -9.62 1.63
N ALA A 318 13.46 -10.13 2.82
CA ALA A 318 12.90 -11.35 3.37
C ALA A 318 11.40 -11.23 3.68
N SER A 319 10.94 -10.10 4.24
CA SER A 319 9.53 -9.86 4.55
C SER A 319 8.65 -9.73 3.30
N HIS A 320 9.25 -9.49 2.13
CA HIS A 320 8.57 -9.44 0.84
C HIS A 320 8.70 -10.73 0.02
N GLY A 321 9.49 -11.71 0.51
CA GLY A 321 9.66 -12.99 -0.16
C GLY A 321 10.56 -12.95 -1.40
N HIS A 322 11.32 -11.87 -1.58
CA HIS A 322 12.19 -11.68 -2.73
C HIS A 322 13.44 -12.55 -2.61
N LEU A 323 13.31 -13.84 -2.93
CA LEU A 323 14.37 -14.84 -2.83
C LEU A 323 15.65 -14.42 -3.57
N GLY A 324 15.51 -13.94 -4.81
CA GLY A 324 16.61 -13.45 -5.64
C GLY A 324 17.34 -12.27 -4.99
N MET A 325 16.58 -11.33 -4.43
CA MET A 325 17.12 -10.18 -3.69
C MET A 325 17.84 -10.61 -2.41
N CYS A 326 17.29 -11.55 -1.64
CA CYS A 326 17.94 -12.09 -0.44
C CYS A 326 19.31 -12.71 -0.78
N ASN A 327 19.38 -13.49 -1.86
CA ASN A 327 20.63 -14.08 -2.33
C ASN A 327 21.63 -13.01 -2.79
N PHE A 328 21.17 -12.01 -3.54
CA PHE A 328 22.00 -10.89 -3.99
C PHE A 328 22.61 -10.13 -2.80
N LEU A 329 21.80 -9.74 -1.81
CA LEU A 329 22.26 -9.04 -0.61
C LEU A 329 23.27 -9.88 0.20
N MET A 330 23.02 -11.18 0.37
CA MET A 330 23.97 -12.08 1.07
C MET A 330 25.32 -12.18 0.35
N LYS A 331 25.33 -12.23 -1.00
CA LYS A 331 26.57 -12.19 -1.79
C LYS A 331 27.36 -10.89 -1.58
N HIS A 332 26.67 -9.80 -1.29
CA HIS A 332 27.26 -8.51 -0.92
C HIS A 332 27.59 -8.38 0.58
N GLY A 333 27.47 -9.46 1.37
CA GLY A 333 27.86 -9.48 2.78
C GLY A 333 26.75 -9.12 3.76
N ALA A 334 25.48 -9.12 3.34
CA ALA A 334 24.36 -8.97 4.26
C ALA A 334 24.33 -10.12 5.27
N SER A 335 24.22 -9.80 6.56
CA SER A 335 24.22 -10.77 7.63
C SER A 335 22.83 -11.37 7.87
N LYS A 336 22.77 -12.70 7.87
CA LYS A 336 21.58 -13.48 8.21
C LYS A 336 21.28 -13.48 9.72
N SER A 337 22.26 -13.11 10.55
CA SER A 337 22.13 -13.04 12.01
C SER A 337 21.87 -11.63 12.53
N SER A 338 21.73 -10.64 11.65
CA SER A 338 21.27 -9.31 12.06
C SER A 338 19.92 -9.42 12.75
N LEU A 339 19.76 -8.68 13.85
CA LEU A 339 18.54 -8.68 14.66
C LEU A 339 17.83 -7.34 14.53
N ASP A 340 16.54 -7.39 14.23
CA ASP A 340 15.67 -6.22 14.29
C ASP A 340 15.32 -5.85 15.76
N ARG A 341 14.45 -4.85 15.95
CA ARG A 341 14.02 -4.39 17.28
C ARG A 341 13.32 -5.46 18.11
N ALA A 342 12.62 -6.39 17.47
CA ALA A 342 11.95 -7.51 18.11
C ALA A 342 12.87 -8.75 18.23
N ARG A 343 14.19 -8.57 18.02
CA ARG A 343 15.19 -9.63 17.98
C ARG A 343 14.93 -10.70 16.92
N ARG A 344 14.24 -10.34 15.85
CA ARG A 344 13.99 -11.23 14.72
C ARG A 344 15.15 -11.15 13.75
N THR A 345 15.53 -12.29 13.19
CA THR A 345 16.42 -12.37 12.03
C THR A 345 15.62 -12.21 10.73
N PRO A 346 16.28 -12.01 9.57
CA PRO A 346 15.58 -12.03 8.27
C PRO A 346 14.77 -13.31 8.05
N ALA A 347 15.23 -14.48 8.53
CA ALA A 347 14.50 -15.73 8.44
C ALA A 347 13.18 -15.72 9.24
N HIS A 348 13.16 -15.09 10.43
CA HIS A 348 11.93 -14.94 11.21
C HIS A 348 10.88 -14.17 10.41
N LEU A 349 11.26 -13.04 9.77
CA LEU A 349 10.34 -12.24 8.97
C LEU A 349 9.86 -12.99 7.73
N ALA A 350 10.75 -13.66 7.00
CA ALA A 350 10.34 -14.48 5.84
C ALA A 350 9.24 -15.49 6.23
N PHE A 351 9.47 -16.26 7.31
CA PHE A 351 8.51 -17.26 7.76
C PHE A 351 7.24 -16.67 8.38
N MET A 352 7.34 -15.54 9.09
CA MET A 352 6.19 -14.79 9.63
C MET A 352 5.22 -14.35 8.54
N PHE A 353 5.72 -14.03 7.34
CA PHE A 353 4.91 -13.68 6.18
C PHE A 353 4.67 -14.84 5.19
N GLY A 354 5.04 -16.07 5.56
CA GLY A 354 4.79 -17.28 4.77
C GLY A 354 5.72 -17.50 3.59
N HIS A 355 6.84 -16.78 3.51
CA HIS A 355 7.83 -16.88 2.44
C HIS A 355 8.81 -18.03 2.70
N SER A 356 8.32 -19.27 2.58
CA SER A 356 9.10 -20.49 2.88
C SER A 356 10.43 -20.55 2.12
N ASP A 357 10.46 -20.28 0.81
CA ASP A 357 11.68 -20.38 0.01
C ASP A 357 12.77 -19.40 0.50
N ALA A 358 12.39 -18.15 0.77
CA ALA A 358 13.30 -17.15 1.33
C ALA A 358 13.71 -17.51 2.77
N GLY A 359 12.79 -18.02 3.57
CA GLY A 359 13.06 -18.47 4.94
C GLY A 359 14.05 -19.63 4.97
N ASP A 360 13.88 -20.66 4.13
CA ASP A 360 14.78 -21.81 4.05
C ASP A 360 16.19 -21.42 3.60
N LEU A 361 16.32 -20.45 2.68
CA LEU A 361 17.60 -19.86 2.30
C LEU A 361 18.30 -19.17 3.49
N LEU A 362 17.53 -18.47 4.33
CA LEU A 362 18.06 -17.58 5.38
C LEU A 362 18.25 -18.27 6.74
N VAL A 363 17.55 -19.37 7.01
CA VAL A 363 17.49 -19.99 8.34
C VAL A 363 18.79 -20.69 8.73
N THR A 364 19.62 -21.07 7.75
CA THR A 364 20.85 -21.83 8.01
C THR A 364 21.83 -21.05 8.89
N GLY A 365 22.17 -21.59 10.06
CA GLY A 365 23.04 -20.98 11.06
C GLY A 365 22.33 -20.05 12.06
N VAL A 366 21.02 -19.87 11.94
CA VAL A 366 20.18 -19.07 12.85
C VAL A 366 18.89 -19.82 13.25
N GLU A 367 18.88 -21.14 13.11
CA GLU A 367 17.70 -22.00 13.31
C GLU A 367 17.14 -21.94 14.72
N THR A 368 18.02 -21.69 15.70
CA THR A 368 17.70 -21.67 17.13
C THR A 368 17.66 -20.28 17.73
N GLU A 369 17.90 -19.24 16.92
CA GLU A 369 17.74 -17.85 17.35
C GLU A 369 16.29 -17.61 17.79
N ARG A 370 16.12 -16.90 18.90
CA ARG A 370 14.82 -16.63 19.52
C ARG A 370 14.52 -15.14 19.41
N ASP A 371 13.33 -14.82 18.94
CA ASP A 371 12.79 -13.46 18.99
C ASP A 371 12.34 -13.06 20.41
N MET A 372 11.81 -11.85 20.57
CA MET A 372 11.30 -11.35 21.84
C MET A 372 10.14 -12.16 22.42
N ALA A 373 9.34 -12.82 21.58
CA ALA A 373 8.25 -13.70 21.98
C ALA A 373 8.72 -15.16 22.15
N ASN A 374 10.03 -15.40 22.16
CA ASN A 374 10.66 -16.70 22.34
C ASN A 374 10.33 -17.72 21.22
N SER A 375 9.99 -17.25 20.03
CA SER A 375 9.79 -18.10 18.85
C SER A 375 11.08 -18.18 18.03
N CYS A 376 11.37 -19.37 17.48
CA CYS A 376 12.42 -19.52 16.47
C CYS A 376 11.84 -19.34 15.04
N PRO A 377 12.68 -19.19 14.00
CA PRO A 377 12.19 -18.94 12.65
C PRO A 377 11.19 -19.98 12.14
N ARG A 378 11.47 -21.29 12.32
CA ARG A 378 10.58 -22.35 11.82
C ARG A 378 9.26 -22.44 12.58
N GLU A 379 9.26 -22.14 13.87
CA GLU A 379 8.03 -22.06 14.68
C GLU A 379 7.09 -20.96 14.16
N LEU A 380 7.64 -19.84 13.66
CA LEU A 380 6.86 -18.78 13.02
C LEU A 380 6.22 -19.22 11.70
N LEU A 381 6.86 -20.09 10.92
CA LEU A 381 6.24 -20.65 9.70
C LEU A 381 5.03 -21.53 10.06
N ASP A 382 5.18 -22.36 11.09
CA ASP A 382 4.08 -23.21 11.55
C ASP A 382 2.95 -22.37 12.16
N SER A 383 3.31 -21.29 12.87
CA SER A 383 2.36 -20.30 13.39
C SER A 383 1.64 -19.56 12.25
N PHE A 384 2.34 -19.19 11.17
CA PHE A 384 1.73 -18.62 9.96
C PHE A 384 0.73 -19.60 9.31
N LYS A 385 1.04 -20.90 9.25
CA LYS A 385 0.08 -21.90 8.74
C LYS A 385 -1.17 -22.00 9.63
N ILE A 386 -1.04 -21.82 10.95
CA ILE A 386 -2.18 -21.77 11.87
C ILE A 386 -2.97 -20.48 11.66
N TYR A 387 -2.28 -19.35 11.50
CA TYR A 387 -2.87 -18.07 11.15
C TYR A 387 -3.75 -18.16 9.90
N MET A 388 -3.25 -18.75 8.81
CA MET A 388 -4.03 -18.98 7.58
C MET A 388 -5.31 -19.81 7.81
N LYS A 389 -5.29 -20.74 8.79
CA LYS A 389 -6.47 -21.55 9.14
C LYS A 389 -7.55 -20.72 9.84
N PHE A 390 -7.22 -19.69 10.61
CA PHE A 390 -8.22 -18.82 11.26
C PHE A 390 -9.11 -18.09 10.26
N TYR A 391 -8.54 -17.68 9.14
CA TYR A 391 -9.27 -17.05 8.04
C TYR A 391 -9.92 -18.07 7.10
N GLU A 392 -9.77 -19.36 7.42
CA GLU A 392 -10.27 -20.49 6.63
C GLU A 392 -9.96 -20.39 5.13
N LEU A 393 -8.79 -19.82 4.81
CA LEU A 393 -8.28 -19.66 3.47
C LEU A 393 -7.81 -21.04 2.97
N ASP A 394 -8.58 -21.66 2.07
CA ASP A 394 -8.22 -22.94 1.47
C ASP A 394 -7.23 -22.71 0.32
N ALA A 395 -6.03 -23.29 0.39
CA ALA A 395 -5.09 -23.29 -0.73
C ALA A 395 -5.66 -23.98 -1.99
N LYS A 396 -6.73 -24.77 -1.85
CA LYS A 396 -7.47 -25.45 -2.93
C LYS A 396 -8.60 -24.61 -3.53
N LEU A 397 -8.86 -23.38 -3.07
CA LEU A 397 -9.73 -22.38 -3.73
C LEU A 397 -9.12 -21.91 -5.07
N ARG A 398 -8.78 -22.86 -5.95
CA ARG A 398 -8.39 -22.61 -7.33
C ARG A 398 -9.66 -22.49 -8.15
N VAL A 399 -10.16 -21.27 -8.31
CA VAL A 399 -11.10 -21.00 -9.40
C VAL A 399 -10.30 -21.18 -10.69
N LYS A 400 -10.65 -22.20 -11.49
CA LYS A 400 -9.96 -22.43 -12.77
C LYS A 400 -10.24 -21.23 -13.70
N PRO A 401 -9.23 -20.58 -14.29
CA PRO A 401 -9.38 -19.33 -15.04
C PRO A 401 -10.06 -19.45 -16.41
N GLN A 402 -10.86 -20.49 -16.63
CA GLN A 402 -11.36 -20.84 -17.97
C GLN A 402 -12.87 -20.70 -18.13
N GLU A 403 -13.63 -20.40 -17.06
CA GLU A 403 -15.09 -20.31 -17.16
C GLU A 403 -15.66 -18.87 -17.13
N GLU A 404 -15.05 -17.92 -16.40
CA GLU A 404 -15.60 -16.55 -16.30
C GLU A 404 -14.48 -15.49 -16.13
N ASN A 405 -14.16 -14.72 -17.19
CA ASN A 405 -13.05 -13.74 -17.24
C ASN A 405 -13.42 -12.31 -16.77
N ASP A 406 -14.56 -12.13 -16.13
CA ASP A 406 -15.03 -10.82 -15.65
C ASP A 406 -15.19 -10.80 -14.12
N ALA A 407 -15.15 -9.60 -13.54
CA ALA A 407 -15.21 -9.41 -12.10
C ALA A 407 -16.51 -9.97 -11.46
N ASN A 408 -17.62 -9.98 -12.19
CA ASN A 408 -18.89 -10.52 -11.71
C ASN A 408 -18.87 -12.05 -11.70
N GLY A 409 -18.26 -12.69 -12.69
CA GLY A 409 -18.03 -14.13 -12.74
C GLY A 409 -17.26 -14.64 -11.53
N LEU A 410 -16.22 -13.92 -11.14
CA LEU A 410 -15.45 -14.26 -9.95
C LEU A 410 -16.25 -14.09 -8.67
N ILE A 411 -16.99 -12.99 -8.54
CA ILE A 411 -17.93 -12.81 -7.42
C ILE A 411 -18.89 -14.00 -7.35
N ARG A 412 -19.49 -14.41 -8.48
CA ARG A 412 -20.37 -15.59 -8.53
C ARG A 412 -19.66 -16.87 -8.14
N ALA A 413 -18.42 -17.09 -8.59
CA ALA A 413 -17.63 -18.26 -8.21
C ALA A 413 -17.36 -18.31 -6.70
N HIS A 414 -16.97 -17.19 -6.09
CA HIS A 414 -16.79 -17.08 -4.64
C HIS A 414 -18.11 -17.30 -3.88
N LEU A 415 -19.23 -16.74 -4.35
CA LEU A 415 -20.54 -16.95 -3.73
C LEU A 415 -21.03 -18.40 -3.88
N ARG A 416 -20.75 -19.08 -4.99
CA ARG A 416 -21.01 -20.53 -5.14
C ARG A 416 -20.22 -21.34 -4.10
N HIS A 417 -18.95 -21.04 -3.90
CA HIS A 417 -18.14 -21.68 -2.86
C HIS A 417 -18.67 -21.36 -1.46
N PHE A 418 -19.04 -20.10 -1.20
CA PHE A 418 -19.67 -19.69 0.05
C PHE A 418 -20.93 -20.51 0.34
N LYS A 419 -21.81 -20.71 -0.66
CA LYS A 419 -23.00 -21.56 -0.54
C LYS A 419 -22.62 -22.99 -0.20
N GLN A 420 -21.67 -23.59 -0.89
CA GLN A 420 -21.22 -24.97 -0.61
C GLN A 420 -20.72 -25.11 0.82
N LYS A 421 -19.96 -24.13 1.30
CA LYS A 421 -19.36 -24.14 2.64
C LYS A 421 -20.39 -23.91 3.76
N TRP A 422 -21.31 -22.96 3.57
CA TRP A 422 -22.20 -22.48 4.63
C TRP A 422 -23.70 -22.77 4.43
N CYS A 423 -24.06 -23.62 3.45
CA CYS A 423 -25.45 -24.02 3.18
C CYS A 423 -26.15 -24.49 4.46
N GLY A 424 -27.23 -23.79 4.86
CA GLY A 424 -28.03 -24.14 6.04
C GLY A 424 -27.30 -23.98 7.39
N LYS A 425 -26.08 -23.41 7.41
CA LYS A 425 -25.21 -23.35 8.60
C LYS A 425 -24.64 -21.96 8.89
N ILE A 426 -25.02 -20.90 8.15
CA ILE A 426 -24.56 -19.52 8.38
C ILE A 426 -24.62 -19.12 9.86
N GLY A 427 -25.74 -19.36 10.54
CA GLY A 427 -25.88 -18.95 11.94
C GLY A 427 -24.97 -19.71 12.91
N MET A 428 -24.52 -20.92 12.55
CA MET A 428 -23.49 -21.64 13.31
C MET A 428 -22.09 -21.09 12.97
N ALA A 429 -21.84 -20.82 11.69
CA ALA A 429 -20.60 -20.24 11.19
C ALA A 429 -20.30 -18.90 11.88
N VAL A 430 -21.27 -18.00 11.89
CA VAL A 430 -21.15 -16.68 12.54
C VAL A 430 -20.80 -16.85 14.02
N ARG A 431 -21.44 -17.76 14.74
CA ARG A 431 -21.13 -18.00 16.16
C ARG A 431 -19.73 -18.56 16.39
N ALA A 432 -19.25 -19.40 15.48
CA ALA A 432 -17.91 -19.98 15.57
C ALA A 432 -16.81 -18.96 15.23
N LEU A 433 -17.07 -18.09 14.25
CA LEU A 433 -16.11 -17.10 13.74
C LEU A 433 -16.16 -15.75 14.47
N HIS A 434 -17.19 -15.50 15.29
CA HIS A 434 -17.33 -14.24 16.02
C HIS A 434 -16.30 -14.14 17.15
N VAL A 435 -15.54 -13.05 17.15
CA VAL A 435 -14.46 -12.82 18.11
C VAL A 435 -15.04 -12.31 19.42
N ASN A 436 -14.67 -12.97 20.52
CA ASN A 436 -15.12 -12.59 21.86
C ASN A 436 -14.05 -11.81 22.62
N PHE A 437 -14.17 -10.48 22.66
CA PHE A 437 -13.25 -9.59 23.37
C PHE A 437 -13.45 -9.54 24.91
N THR A 438 -14.28 -10.40 25.49
CA THR A 438 -14.55 -10.43 26.95
C THR A 438 -13.85 -11.56 27.68
N LYS A 439 -13.23 -12.50 26.96
CA LYS A 439 -12.51 -13.65 27.51
C LYS A 439 -11.46 -14.17 26.53
N GLY A 440 -10.60 -15.08 26.99
CA GLY A 440 -9.59 -15.71 26.15
C GLY A 440 -8.53 -14.73 25.65
N GLU A 441 -7.76 -15.15 24.66
CA GLU A 441 -6.61 -14.38 24.21
C GLU A 441 -7.02 -13.11 23.45
N ALA A 442 -8.19 -13.09 22.81
CA ALA A 442 -8.74 -11.90 22.18
C ALA A 442 -8.95 -10.73 23.17
N LYS A 443 -9.33 -11.03 24.41
CA LYS A 443 -9.39 -10.01 25.48
C LYS A 443 -8.00 -9.52 25.84
N GLU A 444 -7.04 -10.42 26.02
CA GLU A 444 -5.66 -10.07 26.37
C GLU A 444 -5.02 -9.17 25.31
N ILE A 445 -5.22 -9.49 24.02
CA ILE A 445 -4.76 -8.68 22.89
C ILE A 445 -5.34 -7.26 22.96
N LYS A 446 -6.65 -7.15 23.17
CA LYS A 446 -7.32 -5.84 23.27
C LYS A 446 -6.80 -5.02 24.46
N GLU A 447 -6.61 -5.65 25.61
CA GLU A 447 -6.11 -4.98 26.82
C GLU A 447 -4.64 -4.55 26.67
N ALA A 448 -3.79 -5.42 26.09
CA ALA A 448 -2.39 -5.12 25.81
C ALA A 448 -2.27 -3.95 24.82
N LEU A 449 -2.97 -4.00 23.70
CA LEU A 449 -2.99 -2.90 22.72
C LEU A 449 -3.52 -1.61 23.31
N ALA A 450 -4.60 -1.64 24.08
CA ALA A 450 -5.15 -0.45 24.71
C ALA A 450 -4.15 0.22 25.66
N ALA A 451 -3.44 -0.57 26.47
CA ALA A 451 -2.42 -0.08 27.39
C ALA A 451 -1.22 0.54 26.64
N GLU A 452 -0.75 -0.16 25.61
CA GLU A 452 0.38 0.26 24.77
C GLU A 452 0.08 1.54 23.96
N LEU A 453 -1.09 1.61 23.33
CA LEU A 453 -1.52 2.79 22.59
C LEU A 453 -1.74 3.98 23.51
N LYS A 454 -2.29 3.77 24.71
CA LYS A 454 -2.43 4.84 25.70
C LYS A 454 -1.07 5.44 26.05
N ARG A 455 -0.05 4.62 26.29
CA ARG A 455 1.31 5.08 26.58
C ARG A 455 1.93 5.82 25.40
N LEU A 456 1.76 5.30 24.18
CA LEU A 456 2.22 5.97 22.95
C LEU A 456 1.61 7.38 22.82
N LEU A 457 0.32 7.52 23.11
CA LEU A 457 -0.40 8.79 23.01
C LEU A 457 -0.09 9.76 24.17
N GLU A 458 0.24 9.24 25.35
CA GLU A 458 0.79 10.05 26.46
C GLU A 458 2.14 10.66 26.06
N GLU A 459 3.07 9.85 25.53
CA GLU A 459 4.36 10.31 25.01
C GLU A 459 4.18 11.33 23.86
N LEU A 460 3.22 11.09 22.96
CA LEU A 460 2.87 12.01 21.89
C LEU A 460 2.43 13.38 22.44
N GLY A 461 1.55 13.41 23.44
CA GLY A 461 1.07 14.63 24.07
C GLY A 461 2.16 15.37 24.86
N GLU A 462 3.12 14.65 25.45
CA GLU A 462 4.28 15.24 26.12
C GLU A 462 5.25 15.90 25.13
N LYS A 463 5.55 15.23 24.01
CA LYS A 463 6.44 15.73 22.95
C LYS A 463 5.79 16.84 22.13
N ASN A 464 4.49 16.74 21.88
CA ASN A 464 3.72 17.72 21.13
C ASN A 464 2.38 17.98 21.84
N PRO A 465 2.31 19.04 22.68
CA PRO A 465 1.11 19.39 23.43
C PRO A 465 -0.15 19.56 22.58
N LEU A 466 -0.02 19.93 21.29
CA LEU A 466 -1.13 20.02 20.35
C LEU A 466 -1.92 18.70 20.25
N PHE A 467 -1.22 17.58 20.32
CA PHE A 467 -1.79 16.23 20.19
C PHE A 467 -2.10 15.57 21.55
N ALA A 468 -2.09 16.34 22.64
CA ALA A 468 -2.59 15.88 23.92
C ALA A 468 -4.05 15.42 23.80
N SER A 469 -4.30 14.17 24.17
CA SER A 469 -5.51 13.47 23.72
C SER A 469 -6.06 12.46 24.71
N ASN A 470 -7.24 11.94 24.39
CA ASN A 470 -7.82 10.74 24.99
C ASN A 470 -8.00 9.67 23.90
N LEU A 471 -7.68 8.41 24.22
CA LEU A 471 -7.82 7.27 23.32
C LEU A 471 -9.23 6.69 23.40
N HIS A 472 -9.93 6.62 22.26
CA HIS A 472 -11.20 5.92 22.12
C HIS A 472 -11.05 4.77 21.11
N ILE A 473 -11.09 3.52 21.59
CA ILE A 473 -11.13 2.34 20.72
C ILE A 473 -12.57 2.18 20.20
N LEU A 474 -12.72 2.14 18.89
CA LEU A 474 -13.99 2.14 18.17
C LEU A 474 -13.99 1.01 17.12
N GLY A 475 -15.00 1.02 16.24
CA GLY A 475 -15.08 0.10 15.13
C GLY A 475 -15.39 -1.33 15.55
N SER A 476 -15.03 -2.30 14.71
CA SER A 476 -15.58 -3.66 14.87
C SER A 476 -15.11 -4.42 16.12
N SER A 477 -13.94 -4.06 16.66
CA SER A 477 -13.39 -4.59 17.92
C SER A 477 -14.00 -3.96 19.18
N ALA A 478 -14.65 -2.80 19.05
CA ALA A 478 -15.40 -2.14 20.11
C ALA A 478 -16.91 -2.44 20.04
N ASP A 479 -17.48 -2.54 18.83
CA ASP A 479 -18.91 -2.72 18.56
C ASP A 479 -19.39 -4.18 18.69
N ASN A 480 -18.47 -5.10 19.01
CA ASN A 480 -18.70 -6.54 19.07
C ASN A 480 -19.17 -7.12 17.71
N LEU A 481 -18.47 -6.72 16.63
CA LEU A 481 -18.75 -7.10 15.25
C LEU A 481 -17.55 -7.69 14.50
N ARG A 482 -16.44 -8.01 15.17
CA ARG A 482 -15.24 -8.63 14.55
C ARG A 482 -15.47 -10.11 14.26
N LEU A 483 -15.00 -10.58 13.11
CA LEU A 483 -15.05 -11.98 12.67
C LEU A 483 -13.62 -12.50 12.48
N PHE A 484 -13.44 -13.82 12.53
CA PHE A 484 -12.20 -14.57 12.34
C PHE A 484 -11.17 -14.38 13.47
N ALA A 485 -10.60 -13.18 13.63
CA ALA A 485 -9.53 -12.93 14.59
C ALA A 485 -9.57 -11.48 15.14
N PRO A 486 -8.87 -11.18 16.25
CA PRO A 486 -8.73 -9.82 16.79
C PRO A 486 -7.55 -9.07 16.14
N ASP A 487 -7.61 -8.90 14.82
CA ASP A 487 -6.53 -8.45 13.93
C ASP A 487 -6.64 -6.99 13.46
N GLU A 488 -7.69 -6.26 13.86
CA GLU A 488 -7.89 -4.86 13.44
C GLU A 488 -8.52 -4.04 14.56
N PHE A 489 -7.96 -2.86 14.80
CA PHE A 489 -8.43 -1.92 15.80
C PHE A 489 -8.50 -0.51 15.23
N ASP A 490 -9.69 0.09 15.28
CA ASP A 490 -9.90 1.49 14.95
C ASP A 490 -9.80 2.34 16.22
N CYS A 491 -8.97 3.37 16.21
CA CYS A 491 -8.72 4.24 17.35
C CYS A 491 -8.90 5.70 16.97
N ASN A 492 -9.88 6.36 17.59
CA ASN A 492 -9.97 7.82 17.53
C ASN A 492 -9.17 8.43 18.67
N VAL A 493 -8.34 9.40 18.32
CA VAL A 493 -7.51 10.19 19.25
C VAL A 493 -8.19 11.54 19.42
N VAL A 494 -8.99 11.66 20.48
CA VAL A 494 -9.80 12.86 20.73
C VAL A 494 -8.90 13.95 21.30
N LEU A 495 -8.65 14.98 20.51
CA LEU A 495 -7.68 16.05 20.82
C LEU A 495 -8.25 17.04 21.82
N LYS A 496 -7.64 17.16 23.00
CA LYS A 496 -8.17 17.95 24.12
C LYS A 496 -8.19 19.45 23.85
N ASN A 497 -7.19 19.96 23.14
CA ASN A 497 -6.99 21.41 22.98
C ASN A 497 -7.93 22.05 21.94
N ILE A 498 -8.45 21.23 21.02
CA ILE A 498 -9.34 21.67 19.94
C ILE A 498 -10.76 21.11 20.08
N SER A 499 -10.98 20.18 21.01
CA SER A 499 -12.31 19.69 21.39
C SER A 499 -12.92 20.56 22.50
N GLY A 500 -14.21 20.90 22.41
CA GLY A 500 -14.96 21.62 23.46
C GLY A 500 -15.86 22.72 22.91
N PHE A 501 -16.92 23.09 23.63
CA PHE A 501 -17.90 24.11 23.20
C PHE A 501 -18.25 25.09 24.30
N PRO A 502 -18.42 26.39 23.99
CA PRO A 502 -18.24 27.04 22.68
C PRO A 502 -16.78 27.38 22.34
N ASP A 503 -15.87 27.28 23.31
CA ASP A 503 -14.46 27.73 23.21
C ASP A 503 -13.50 26.72 22.52
N GLY A 504 -14.06 25.81 21.72
CA GLY A 504 -13.34 24.78 20.98
C GLY A 504 -12.37 25.36 19.96
N GLY A 505 -11.59 24.49 19.31
CA GLY A 505 -10.61 24.94 18.31
C GLY A 505 -11.24 25.34 16.97
N PHE A 506 -12.43 24.82 16.67
CA PHE A 506 -13.06 24.96 15.36
C PHE A 506 -14.54 25.32 15.44
N HIS A 507 -14.97 26.18 14.51
CA HIS A 507 -16.37 26.38 14.18
C HIS A 507 -16.70 25.54 12.94
N VAL A 508 -17.85 24.86 12.96
CA VAL A 508 -18.27 23.99 11.86
C VAL A 508 -19.65 24.36 11.37
N THR A 509 -19.76 24.56 10.07
CA THR A 509 -21.02 24.81 9.35
C THR A 509 -21.15 23.84 8.19
N LEU A 510 -22.37 23.72 7.64
CA LEU A 510 -22.61 23.00 6.40
C LEU A 510 -22.74 23.98 5.23
N GLU A 511 -21.99 23.75 4.17
CA GLU A 511 -22.03 24.54 2.94
C GLU A 511 -22.57 23.72 1.77
N GLN A 512 -23.25 24.38 0.83
CA GLN A 512 -23.71 23.75 -0.40
C GLN A 512 -22.54 23.57 -1.38
N LEU A 513 -22.39 22.35 -1.88
CA LEU A 513 -21.41 22.05 -2.91
C LEU A 513 -21.86 22.58 -4.27
N PRO A 514 -20.93 23.06 -5.11
CA PRO A 514 -21.22 23.36 -6.51
C PRO A 514 -21.87 22.17 -7.23
N ASP A 515 -22.85 22.41 -8.10
CA ASP A 515 -23.67 21.36 -8.75
C ASP A 515 -22.83 20.26 -9.44
N ASN A 516 -21.73 20.64 -10.09
CA ASN A 516 -20.81 19.72 -10.75
C ASN A 516 -20.11 18.78 -9.75
N ILE A 517 -19.66 19.30 -8.61
CA ILE A 517 -19.02 18.53 -7.54
C ILE A 517 -20.07 17.68 -6.82
N ALA A 518 -21.25 18.23 -6.56
CA ALA A 518 -22.36 17.53 -5.93
C ALA A 518 -22.83 16.33 -6.76
N LEU A 519 -22.89 16.47 -8.08
CA LEU A 519 -23.20 15.37 -9.01
C LEU A 519 -22.13 14.27 -8.96
N ALA A 520 -20.85 14.66 -9.03
CA ALA A 520 -19.72 13.73 -9.01
C ALA A 520 -19.60 12.96 -7.68
N LYS A 521 -19.73 13.66 -6.55
CA LYS A 521 -19.66 13.10 -5.19
C LYS A 521 -20.95 12.43 -4.77
N GLY A 522 -22.09 12.83 -5.32
CA GLY A 522 -23.42 12.27 -5.09
C GLY A 522 -24.14 12.84 -3.87
N TYR A 523 -23.61 13.90 -3.27
CA TYR A 523 -24.14 14.56 -2.07
C TYR A 523 -23.99 16.07 -2.23
N THR A 524 -24.87 16.86 -1.61
CA THR A 524 -25.02 18.30 -1.94
C THR A 524 -24.39 19.22 -0.91
N THR A 525 -23.95 18.70 0.24
CA THR A 525 -23.37 19.52 1.30
C THR A 525 -22.01 19.00 1.76
N SER A 526 -21.14 19.88 2.23
CA SER A 526 -19.87 19.53 2.87
C SER A 526 -19.68 20.29 4.16
N LEU A 527 -18.82 19.76 5.04
CA LEU A 527 -18.40 20.48 6.23
C LEU A 527 -17.47 21.62 5.83
N CYS A 528 -17.76 22.82 6.31
CA CYS A 528 -16.83 23.93 6.35
C CYS A 528 -16.32 24.07 7.78
N VAL A 529 -15.00 24.10 7.94
CA VAL A 529 -14.32 24.16 9.24
C VAL A 529 -13.49 25.44 9.27
N THR A 530 -13.77 26.33 10.21
CA THR A 530 -13.07 27.60 10.39
C THR A 530 -12.44 27.69 11.78
N PRO A 531 -11.36 28.47 11.97
CA PRO A 531 -10.65 28.49 13.24
C PRO A 531 -11.48 29.29 14.22
N ALA A 532 -11.54 28.82 15.46
CA ALA A 532 -12.05 29.65 16.55
C ALA A 532 -10.98 30.61 17.09
N LYS A 533 -9.70 30.36 16.79
CA LYS A 533 -8.53 31.09 17.29
C LYS A 533 -7.51 31.23 16.16
N GLU A 534 -6.90 32.41 16.01
CA GLU A 534 -5.90 32.69 14.96
C GLU A 534 -4.73 31.69 14.98
N GLU A 535 -4.30 31.27 16.17
CA GLU A 535 -3.21 30.29 16.36
C GLU A 535 -3.50 28.90 15.75
N LEU A 536 -4.74 28.63 15.33
CA LEU A 536 -5.17 27.35 14.76
C LEU A 536 -5.39 27.42 13.25
N GLU A 537 -5.14 28.56 12.60
CA GLU A 537 -5.29 28.72 11.13
C GLU A 537 -4.50 27.67 10.35
N ASP A 538 -3.24 27.44 10.76
CA ASP A 538 -2.35 26.43 10.16
C ASP A 538 -2.86 24.99 10.30
N LEU A 539 -3.72 24.71 11.28
CA LEU A 539 -4.25 23.37 11.54
C LEU A 539 -5.51 23.07 10.74
N ILE A 540 -6.12 24.08 10.12
CA ILE A 540 -7.28 23.91 9.24
C ILE A 540 -6.87 23.39 7.89
N ASP A 541 -5.62 23.68 7.48
CA ASP A 541 -5.00 22.95 6.40
C ASP A 541 -4.97 21.47 6.79
N SER A 542 -5.98 20.78 6.27
CA SER A 542 -6.28 19.39 6.54
C SER A 542 -5.10 18.47 6.18
N GLU A 543 -4.29 18.84 5.17
CA GLU A 543 -3.13 18.06 4.76
C GLU A 543 -1.94 18.33 5.69
N LYS A 544 -1.67 19.59 6.02
CA LYS A 544 -0.64 20.00 6.99
C LYS A 544 -0.90 19.33 8.34
N PHE A 545 -2.15 19.33 8.80
CA PHE A 545 -2.58 18.69 10.05
C PHE A 545 -2.31 17.17 10.07
N VAL A 546 -2.74 16.44 9.04
CA VAL A 546 -2.52 14.97 8.96
C VAL A 546 -1.04 14.64 8.84
N ASN A 547 -0.26 15.44 8.11
CA ASN A 547 1.19 15.29 8.02
C ASN A 547 1.87 15.48 9.38
N MET A 548 1.59 16.59 10.07
CA MET A 548 2.13 16.87 11.39
C MET A 548 1.78 15.77 12.39
N PHE A 549 0.54 15.28 12.36
CA PHE A 549 0.14 14.16 13.21
C PHE A 549 0.91 12.89 12.89
N PHE A 550 1.00 12.51 11.61
CA PHE A 550 1.71 11.31 11.17
C PHE A 550 3.20 11.37 11.55
N GLU A 551 3.87 12.50 11.34
CA GLU A 551 5.28 12.70 11.70
C GLU A 551 5.49 12.60 13.21
N ALA A 552 4.61 13.23 14.00
CA ALA A 552 4.69 13.17 15.47
C ALA A 552 4.47 11.74 16.00
N VAL A 553 3.50 11.00 15.46
CA VAL A 553 3.29 9.58 15.81
C VAL A 553 4.47 8.73 15.36
N SER A 554 4.98 8.93 14.15
CA SER A 554 6.15 8.20 13.62
C SER A 554 7.39 8.39 14.51
N ALA A 555 7.62 9.61 14.97
CA ALA A 555 8.72 9.92 15.90
C ALA A 555 8.57 9.18 17.24
N CYS A 556 7.34 9.09 17.79
CA CYS A 556 7.08 8.35 19.01
C CYS A 556 7.22 6.83 18.81
N VAL A 557 6.69 6.31 17.69
CA VAL A 557 6.78 4.88 17.32
C VAL A 557 8.23 4.43 17.11
N THR A 558 9.12 5.33 16.66
CA THR A 558 10.55 5.03 16.52
C THR A 558 11.24 4.73 17.86
N SER A 559 10.80 5.33 18.97
CA SER A 559 11.27 5.00 20.32
C SER A 559 10.40 3.99 21.06
N PHE A 560 9.28 3.59 20.47
CA PHE A 560 8.27 2.75 21.12
C PHE A 560 8.72 1.29 21.28
N GLN A 561 8.58 0.75 22.48
CA GLN A 561 8.81 -0.68 22.76
C GLN A 561 7.64 -1.23 23.57
N PRO A 562 6.88 -2.22 23.05
CA PRO A 562 5.83 -2.88 23.81
C PRO A 562 6.37 -3.53 25.10
N PHE A 563 5.60 -3.47 26.19
CA PHE A 563 5.89 -4.19 27.43
C PHE A 563 5.47 -5.65 27.38
N ASP A 564 4.34 -5.96 26.73
CA ASP A 564 3.96 -7.36 26.51
C ASP A 564 4.90 -7.96 25.48
N HIS A 565 5.73 -8.91 25.92
CA HIS A 565 6.71 -9.62 25.07
C HIS A 565 6.09 -10.35 23.88
N ARG A 566 4.79 -10.67 23.91
CA ARG A 566 4.07 -11.30 22.80
C ARG A 566 3.70 -10.30 21.72
N LEU A 567 3.67 -9.00 22.03
CA LEU A 567 3.35 -7.93 21.10
C LEU A 567 4.64 -7.28 20.59
N SER A 568 4.79 -7.18 19.26
CA SER A 568 5.94 -6.54 18.64
C SER A 568 5.53 -5.68 17.45
N LEU A 569 6.28 -4.61 17.18
CA LEU A 569 6.13 -3.86 15.93
C LEU A 569 6.64 -4.74 14.78
N VAL A 570 5.91 -4.76 13.65
CA VAL A 570 6.29 -5.54 12.47
C VAL A 570 6.32 -4.62 11.24
N LEU A 571 7.17 -4.94 10.26
CA LEU A 571 7.30 -4.15 9.02
C LEU A 571 5.94 -3.91 8.36
N PRO A 572 5.68 -2.69 7.85
CA PRO A 572 6.57 -1.52 7.79
C PRO A 572 6.60 -0.67 9.08
N GLY A 573 6.01 -1.13 10.18
CA GLY A 573 5.99 -0.44 11.47
C GLY A 573 4.90 0.62 11.54
N ILE A 574 4.98 1.64 10.69
CA ILE A 574 3.98 2.70 10.59
C ILE A 574 3.76 3.14 9.13
N ARG A 575 2.53 3.46 8.77
CA ARG A 575 2.16 4.03 7.47
C ARG A 575 1.25 5.24 7.64
N LYS A 576 1.38 6.22 6.75
CA LYS A 576 0.44 7.33 6.66
C LYS A 576 -0.86 6.81 6.02
N THR A 577 -2.00 7.17 6.61
CA THR A 577 -3.32 6.94 6.01
C THR A 577 -3.89 8.26 5.51
N GLN A 578 -5.05 8.21 4.85
CA GLN A 578 -5.73 9.41 4.38
C GLN A 578 -6.11 10.36 5.54
N VAL A 579 -6.43 9.80 6.70
CA VAL A 579 -7.01 10.54 7.83
C VAL A 579 -6.14 10.54 9.09
N GLY A 580 -4.99 9.86 9.06
CA GLY A 580 -4.13 9.69 10.24
C GLY A 580 -2.96 8.74 9.98
N ALA A 581 -2.74 7.80 10.89
CA ALA A 581 -1.64 6.83 10.84
C ALA A 581 -2.16 5.40 11.04
N ASN A 582 -1.43 4.42 10.50
CA ASN A 582 -1.67 3.00 10.73
C ASN A 582 -0.39 2.37 11.29
N VAL A 583 -0.50 1.66 12.41
CA VAL A 583 0.62 0.96 13.06
C VAL A 583 0.38 -0.54 12.94
N SER A 584 1.37 -1.28 12.46
CA SER A 584 1.29 -2.73 12.30
C SER A 584 2.04 -3.45 13.42
N PHE A 585 1.36 -4.38 14.09
CA PHE A 585 1.90 -5.23 15.14
C PHE A 585 1.83 -6.71 14.77
N ALA A 586 2.63 -7.52 15.45
CA ALA A 586 2.48 -8.97 15.50
C ALA A 586 2.24 -9.39 16.95
N TRP A 587 1.29 -10.29 17.14
CA TRP A 587 1.01 -10.99 18.39
C TRP A 587 1.40 -12.46 18.28
N GLN A 588 2.09 -12.98 19.28
CA GLN A 588 2.55 -14.39 19.35
C GLN A 588 2.12 -15.00 20.69
N GLY A 589 0.90 -15.54 20.74
CA GLY A 589 0.34 -16.17 21.93
C GLY A 589 0.00 -17.64 21.75
N SER A 590 -0.92 -18.15 22.56
CA SER A 590 -1.24 -19.58 22.64
C SER A 590 -2.41 -19.99 21.76
N GLU A 591 -3.48 -19.19 21.77
CA GLU A 591 -4.64 -19.28 20.90
C GLU A 591 -4.30 -18.70 19.53
N PHE A 592 -3.55 -17.60 19.49
CA PHE A 592 -3.05 -17.00 18.25
C PHE A 592 -1.51 -17.06 18.20
N PRO A 593 -0.92 -18.21 17.78
CA PRO A 593 0.54 -18.39 17.69
C PRO A 593 1.24 -17.35 16.83
N LEU A 594 0.53 -16.82 15.84
CA LEU A 594 0.88 -15.62 15.12
C LEU A 594 -0.41 -14.92 14.71
N LEU A 595 -0.49 -13.62 14.95
CA LEU A 595 -1.57 -12.76 14.49
C LEU A 595 -0.99 -11.40 14.13
N LEU A 596 -1.16 -11.01 12.87
CA LEU A 596 -0.82 -9.67 12.42
C LEU A 596 -1.99 -8.74 12.75
N ILE A 597 -1.69 -7.60 13.36
CA ILE A 597 -2.69 -6.67 13.88
C ILE A 597 -2.43 -5.29 13.27
N ASP A 598 -3.42 -4.76 12.57
CA ASP A 598 -3.40 -3.38 12.07
C ASP A 598 -4.19 -2.48 13.04
N VAL A 599 -3.59 -1.34 13.40
CA VAL A 599 -4.21 -0.33 14.26
C VAL A 599 -4.29 1.00 13.51
N ASP A 600 -5.51 1.45 13.20
CA ASP A 600 -5.75 2.77 12.62
C ASP A 600 -5.91 3.81 13.72
N ILE A 601 -5.08 4.85 13.69
CA ILE A 601 -5.04 5.95 14.65
C ILE A 601 -5.45 7.23 13.94
N VAL A 602 -6.63 7.76 14.29
CA VAL A 602 -7.25 8.91 13.63
C VAL A 602 -7.38 10.07 14.62
N PRO A 603 -6.69 11.21 14.40
CA PRO A 603 -6.89 12.41 15.20
C PRO A 603 -8.28 13.00 14.91
N VAL A 604 -9.03 13.27 15.97
CA VAL A 604 -10.38 13.84 15.86
C VAL A 604 -10.59 14.98 16.85
N ALA A 605 -11.45 15.92 16.48
CA ALA A 605 -11.99 16.93 17.37
C ALA A 605 -13.47 16.63 17.65
N ASN A 606 -13.89 16.75 18.90
CA ASN A 606 -15.31 16.69 19.23
C ASN A 606 -15.95 18.05 18.94
N ILE A 607 -17.05 18.09 18.18
CA ILE A 607 -17.87 19.27 17.84
C ILE A 607 -19.32 19.16 18.36
N PRO A 608 -20.11 20.24 18.57
CA PRO A 608 -21.53 20.05 18.86
C PRO A 608 -22.17 19.46 17.60
N TRP A 609 -23.27 18.74 17.78
CA TRP A 609 -24.03 18.26 16.62
C TRP A 609 -24.52 19.47 15.79
N PRO A 610 -24.09 19.64 14.52
CA PRO A 610 -24.50 20.79 13.72
C PRO A 610 -26.02 20.82 13.56
N ALA A 611 -26.64 22.00 13.74
CA ALA A 611 -28.10 22.12 13.73
C ALA A 611 -28.72 21.74 12.38
N GLU A 612 -27.98 21.97 11.30
CA GLU A 612 -28.34 21.69 9.92
C GLU A 612 -28.15 20.21 9.55
N LEU A 613 -27.36 19.45 10.33
CA LEU A 613 -27.12 18.03 10.10
C LEU A 613 -28.27 17.19 10.66
N GLU A 614 -28.85 16.35 9.81
CA GLU A 614 -29.94 15.45 10.18
C GLU A 614 -29.56 14.61 11.42
N ARG A 615 -30.52 14.46 12.35
CA ARG A 615 -30.43 13.56 13.50
C ARG A 615 -31.41 12.40 13.31
N PRO A 616 -30.97 11.27 12.72
CA PRO A 616 -31.84 10.12 12.52
C PRO A 616 -32.43 9.60 13.85
N PRO A 617 -33.60 8.94 13.83
CA PRO A 617 -34.27 8.45 15.05
C PRO A 617 -33.42 7.54 15.93
N MET A 618 -32.53 6.75 15.33
CA MET A 618 -31.64 5.82 16.06
C MET A 618 -30.47 6.54 16.77
N THR A 619 -30.32 7.86 16.64
CA THR A 619 -29.29 8.63 17.36
C THR A 619 -29.58 8.63 18.87
N PRO A 620 -28.67 8.11 19.71
CA PRO A 620 -28.88 8.10 21.17
C PRO A 620 -29.06 9.51 21.73
N SER A 621 -30.04 9.69 22.62
CA SER A 621 -30.35 11.00 23.24
C SER A 621 -29.22 11.54 24.13
N THR A 622 -28.32 10.66 24.58
CA THR A 622 -27.14 11.02 25.39
C THR A 622 -26.01 11.65 24.57
N ILE A 623 -26.10 11.68 23.24
CA ILE A 623 -25.07 12.23 22.36
C ILE A 623 -25.55 13.57 21.84
N ASP A 624 -24.85 14.64 22.19
CA ASP A 624 -25.07 16.02 21.76
C ASP A 624 -23.95 16.55 20.85
N SER A 625 -22.93 15.75 20.61
CA SER A 625 -21.72 16.09 19.87
C SER A 625 -21.39 15.06 18.79
N VAL A 626 -20.65 15.47 17.77
CA VAL A 626 -20.14 14.61 16.69
C VAL A 626 -18.63 14.83 16.58
N GLN A 627 -17.89 13.79 16.21
CA GLN A 627 -16.45 13.94 15.98
C GLN A 627 -16.20 14.37 14.53
N ILE A 628 -15.18 15.19 14.30
CA ILE A 628 -14.69 15.50 12.95
C ILE A 628 -13.26 15.02 12.76
N ALA A 629 -12.94 14.61 11.54
CA ALA A 629 -11.62 14.18 11.12
C ALA A 629 -11.22 14.90 9.82
N SER A 630 -9.94 15.25 9.70
CA SER A 630 -9.37 15.72 8.45
C SER A 630 -9.31 14.57 7.43
N MET A 631 -9.62 14.86 6.17
CA MET A 631 -9.52 13.94 5.03
C MET A 631 -8.26 14.16 4.18
N GLY A 632 -7.45 15.16 4.53
CA GLY A 632 -6.49 15.76 3.61
C GLY A 632 -7.18 16.55 2.48
N ASP A 633 -6.37 17.15 1.62
CA ASP A 633 -6.79 17.82 0.38
C ASP A 633 -7.85 18.94 0.59
N GLY A 634 -7.75 19.69 1.69
CA GLY A 634 -8.63 20.79 2.06
C GLY A 634 -10.01 20.37 2.60
N ASN A 635 -10.24 19.10 2.92
CA ASN A 635 -11.56 18.60 3.30
C ASN A 635 -11.61 18.02 4.73
N TRP A 636 -12.74 18.21 5.40
CA TRP A 636 -13.06 17.62 6.69
C TRP A 636 -14.34 16.79 6.60
N ARG A 637 -14.49 15.78 7.48
CA ARG A 637 -15.70 14.95 7.56
C ARG A 637 -16.16 14.72 8.98
N CYS A 638 -17.45 14.48 9.17
CA CYS A 638 -17.97 13.88 10.39
C CYS A 638 -17.50 12.42 10.51
N SER A 639 -17.21 12.00 11.74
CA SER A 639 -17.00 10.62 12.13
C SER A 639 -18.10 10.22 13.10
N PHE A 640 -18.90 9.22 12.71
CA PHE A 640 -20.02 8.72 13.50
C PHE A 640 -19.67 7.44 14.26
N ALA A 641 -18.39 7.03 14.28
CA ALA A 641 -17.95 5.78 14.87
C ALA A 641 -18.32 5.66 16.37
N ALA A 642 -18.31 6.76 17.12
CA ALA A 642 -18.74 6.78 18.53
C ALA A 642 -20.25 6.54 18.70
N VAL A 643 -21.08 7.10 17.81
CA VAL A 643 -22.54 6.91 17.79
C VAL A 643 -22.85 5.46 17.43
N GLU A 644 -22.22 4.97 16.36
CA GLU A 644 -22.34 3.58 15.92
C GLU A 644 -21.96 2.61 17.03
N ASN A 645 -20.86 2.85 17.74
CA ASN A 645 -20.40 1.99 18.83
C ASN A 645 -21.46 1.84 19.92
N LEU A 646 -22.08 2.94 20.35
CA LEU A 646 -23.12 2.91 21.38
C LEU A 646 -24.36 2.10 20.94
N ILE A 647 -24.73 2.19 19.66
CA ILE A 647 -25.87 1.43 19.11
C ILE A 647 -25.53 -0.06 18.97
N PHE A 648 -24.40 -0.38 18.33
CA PHE A 648 -24.06 -1.76 17.98
C PHE A 648 -23.57 -2.57 19.18
N ARG A 649 -23.00 -1.95 20.21
CA ARG A 649 -22.60 -2.65 21.44
C ARG A 649 -23.81 -3.24 22.16
N GLU A 650 -24.92 -2.51 22.23
CA GLU A 650 -26.16 -2.93 22.90
C GLU A 650 -27.14 -3.67 21.97
N LEU A 651 -26.70 -4.04 20.76
CA LEU A 651 -27.55 -4.70 19.77
C LEU A 651 -28.00 -6.09 20.27
N PRO A 652 -29.32 -6.41 20.21
CA PRO A 652 -29.82 -7.75 20.54
C PRO A 652 -29.19 -8.84 19.67
N ASP A 653 -29.01 -10.04 20.24
CA ASP A 653 -28.32 -11.17 19.58
C ASP A 653 -28.92 -11.55 18.23
N THR A 654 -30.24 -11.49 18.08
CA THR A 654 -30.96 -11.79 16.84
C THR A 654 -30.63 -10.79 15.73
N LYS A 655 -30.65 -9.50 16.03
CA LYS A 655 -30.27 -8.42 15.11
C LYS A 655 -28.78 -8.50 14.79
N ARG A 656 -27.92 -8.74 15.80
CA ARG A 656 -26.48 -8.93 15.62
C ARG A 656 -26.16 -10.09 14.69
N MET A 657 -26.90 -11.19 14.79
CA MET A 657 -26.75 -12.35 13.91
C MET A 657 -26.96 -11.98 12.44
N VAL A 658 -27.97 -11.18 12.12
CA VAL A 658 -28.22 -10.69 10.75
C VAL A 658 -27.05 -9.85 10.25
N LEU A 659 -26.60 -8.88 11.05
CA LEU A 659 -25.50 -7.99 10.68
C LEU A 659 -24.18 -8.76 10.45
N LEU A 660 -23.84 -9.67 11.36
CA LEU A 660 -22.65 -10.51 11.24
C LEU A 660 -22.74 -11.49 10.06
N ALA A 661 -23.92 -12.04 9.76
CA ALA A 661 -24.12 -12.90 8.59
C ALA A 661 -23.92 -12.13 7.27
N CYS A 662 -24.44 -10.90 7.18
CA CYS A 662 -24.16 -10.01 6.04
C CYS A 662 -22.67 -9.66 5.95
N LYS A 663 -22.01 -9.39 7.11
CA LYS A 663 -20.58 -9.11 7.16
C LYS A 663 -19.75 -10.32 6.69
N LEU A 664 -20.12 -11.54 7.08
CA LEU A 664 -19.44 -12.77 6.68
C LEU A 664 -19.43 -12.93 5.15
N LEU A 665 -20.54 -12.62 4.46
CA LEU A 665 -20.59 -12.59 3.00
C LEU A 665 -19.64 -11.54 2.41
N ILE A 666 -19.67 -10.31 2.90
CA ILE A 666 -18.82 -9.23 2.40
C ILE A 666 -17.34 -9.55 2.60
N VAL A 667 -16.95 -10.06 3.77
CA VAL A 667 -15.56 -10.40 4.09
C VAL A 667 -15.09 -11.60 3.26
N SER A 668 -15.95 -12.57 2.96
CA SER A 668 -15.60 -13.70 2.08
C SER A 668 -15.23 -13.31 0.64
N LEU A 669 -15.51 -12.06 0.25
CA LEU A 669 -15.17 -11.50 -1.07
C LEU A 669 -13.94 -10.58 -1.03
N ARG A 670 -13.35 -10.32 0.15
CA ARG A 670 -12.19 -9.43 0.30
C ARG A 670 -10.89 -10.23 0.35
N SER A 671 -9.82 -9.59 -0.12
CA SER A 671 -8.45 -10.03 0.19
C SER A 671 -7.95 -9.30 1.44
N GLU A 672 -7.14 -10.01 2.22
CA GLU A 672 -6.60 -9.48 3.47
C GLU A 672 -5.47 -8.45 3.26
N SER A 673 -5.35 -7.49 4.17
CA SER A 673 -4.39 -6.37 4.09
C SER A 673 -2.93 -6.80 4.23
N TRP A 674 -2.66 -7.89 4.94
CA TRP A 674 -1.32 -8.44 5.21
C TRP A 674 -0.86 -9.45 4.16
N ALA A 675 -1.76 -9.88 3.26
CA ALA A 675 -1.37 -10.72 2.15
C ALA A 675 -0.22 -10.04 1.39
N THR A 676 0.82 -10.79 1.08
CA THR A 676 2.00 -10.28 0.37
C THR A 676 1.57 -9.69 -0.98
N ARG A 677 2.37 -8.84 -1.60
CA ARG A 677 2.00 -8.32 -2.94
C ARG A 677 1.70 -9.47 -3.88
N ASP A 678 2.54 -10.50 -3.85
CA ASP A 678 2.28 -11.73 -4.56
C ASP A 678 0.99 -12.36 -4.07
N VAL A 679 0.68 -12.58 -2.78
CA VAL A 679 -0.61 -13.18 -2.34
C VAL A 679 -1.85 -12.35 -2.74
N LYS A 680 -1.80 -11.02 -2.61
CA LYS A 680 -2.83 -10.08 -3.09
C LYS A 680 -2.96 -10.09 -4.61
N GLU A 681 -1.88 -10.46 -5.29
CA GLU A 681 -1.84 -10.71 -6.71
C GLU A 681 -2.21 -12.20 -7.01
N GLN A 682 -1.96 -13.20 -6.12
CA GLN A 682 -1.97 -14.68 -6.23
C GLN A 682 -3.35 -15.32 -6.03
N PHE A 683 -4.43 -14.54 -6.07
CA PHE A 683 -5.55 -15.07 -6.86
C PHE A 683 -5.11 -15.33 -8.33
N THR A 684 -3.93 -14.87 -8.74
CA THR A 684 -3.07 -15.44 -9.79
C THR A 684 -2.24 -16.63 -9.27
N TYR A 685 -2.83 -17.81 -9.14
CA TYR A 685 -2.13 -19.01 -9.61
C TYR A 685 -3.00 -19.62 -10.69
N TRP A 686 -2.48 -19.43 -11.91
CA TRP A 686 -3.09 -19.61 -13.24
C TRP A 686 -3.95 -18.39 -13.66
N ASP A 687 -3.46 -17.72 -14.71
CA ASP A 687 -4.03 -16.66 -15.57
C ASP A 687 -4.41 -15.27 -15.00
N GLY A 688 -3.74 -14.24 -15.55
CA GLY A 688 -4.31 -12.96 -15.97
C GLY A 688 -5.21 -12.11 -15.05
N ARG A 689 -4.57 -11.12 -14.41
CA ARG A 689 -5.11 -9.87 -13.80
C ARG A 689 -5.74 -9.96 -12.39
N ARG A 690 -5.41 -8.90 -11.62
CA ARG A 690 -5.87 -8.54 -10.27
C ARG A 690 -7.39 -8.55 -10.15
N PHE A 691 -7.93 -9.25 -9.16
CA PHE A 691 -9.29 -8.99 -8.70
C PHE A 691 -9.26 -8.44 -7.27
N LYS A 692 -9.20 -7.11 -7.17
CA LYS A 692 -9.77 -6.40 -6.02
C LYS A 692 -11.28 -6.40 -6.21
N ILE A 693 -11.95 -7.48 -5.80
CA ILE A 693 -13.42 -7.53 -5.85
C ILE A 693 -13.94 -6.33 -5.04
N PRO A 694 -14.67 -5.37 -5.67
CA PRO A 694 -15.23 -4.24 -4.97
C PRO A 694 -16.40 -4.70 -4.10
N ALA A 695 -16.09 -5.16 -2.89
CA ALA A 695 -17.04 -5.50 -1.84
C ALA A 695 -17.59 -4.23 -1.17
N PRO A 696 -18.87 -4.17 -0.77
CA PRO A 696 -19.40 -3.05 0.02
C PRO A 696 -18.51 -2.76 1.23
N ALA A 697 -18.24 -1.50 1.50
CA ALA A 697 -17.51 -1.09 2.69
C ALA A 697 -18.29 -1.40 3.98
N GLY A 698 -17.59 -1.57 5.11
CA GLY A 698 -18.24 -1.95 6.37
C GLY A 698 -19.25 -0.92 6.87
N PHE A 699 -18.95 0.37 6.70
CA PHE A 699 -19.86 1.46 7.08
C PHE A 699 -21.13 1.52 6.21
N ILE A 700 -21.06 1.07 4.95
CA ILE A 700 -22.24 0.95 4.06
C ILE A 700 -23.17 -0.14 4.61
N LEU A 701 -22.60 -1.28 5.04
CA LEU A 701 -23.36 -2.34 5.70
C LEU A 701 -24.05 -1.83 6.97
N LYS A 702 -23.33 -1.13 7.83
CA LYS A 702 -23.89 -0.51 9.04
C LYS A 702 -25.02 0.46 8.69
N SER A 703 -24.85 1.32 7.69
CA SER A 703 -25.87 2.30 7.27
C SER A 703 -27.15 1.64 6.76
N ALA A 704 -27.03 0.64 5.87
CA ALA A 704 -28.17 -0.12 5.37
C ALA A 704 -28.89 -0.88 6.49
N PHE A 705 -28.14 -1.43 7.44
CA PHE A 705 -28.68 -2.16 8.59
C PHE A 705 -29.38 -1.25 9.61
N LEU A 706 -28.85 -0.05 9.88
CA LEU A 706 -29.51 0.94 10.72
C LEU A 706 -30.84 1.37 10.11
N LYS A 707 -30.89 1.56 8.78
CA LYS A 707 -32.14 1.88 8.10
C LYS A 707 -33.16 0.73 8.16
N GLU A 708 -32.68 -0.51 8.04
CA GLU A 708 -33.49 -1.71 8.24
C GLU A 708 -34.07 -1.76 9.66
N MET A 709 -33.28 -1.49 10.69
CA MET A 709 -33.74 -1.44 12.08
C MET A 709 -34.75 -0.33 12.33
N GLU A 710 -34.57 0.82 11.69
CA GLU A 710 -35.51 1.95 11.79
C GLU A 710 -36.88 1.59 11.17
N GLU A 711 -36.90 0.92 10.02
CA GLU A 711 -38.14 0.57 9.33
C GLU A 711 -38.83 -0.67 9.92
N ILE A 712 -38.05 -1.66 10.37
CA ILE A 712 -38.56 -2.95 10.87
C ILE A 712 -38.48 -3.00 12.40
N GLN A 713 -39.48 -2.40 13.04
CA GLN A 713 -39.60 -2.33 14.51
C GLN A 713 -40.18 -3.60 15.14
N ASP A 714 -40.83 -4.46 14.36
CA ASP A 714 -41.41 -5.73 14.86
C ASP A 714 -40.31 -6.77 15.12
N ASP A 715 -40.03 -7.03 16.40
CA ASP A 715 -39.01 -7.99 16.86
C ASP A 715 -39.25 -9.43 16.37
N SER A 716 -40.49 -9.82 16.05
CA SER A 716 -40.80 -11.16 15.52
C SER A 716 -40.22 -11.40 14.12
N LEU A 717 -39.91 -10.32 13.38
CA LEU A 717 -39.29 -10.38 12.06
C LEU A 717 -37.77 -10.60 12.12
N TRP A 718 -37.17 -10.53 13.30
CA TRP A 718 -35.74 -10.69 13.54
C TRP A 718 -35.35 -12.09 14.02
N GLU A 719 -36.30 -13.01 14.12
CA GLU A 719 -36.05 -14.39 14.55
C GLU A 719 -35.03 -15.11 13.64
N SER A 720 -34.31 -16.08 14.19
CA SER A 720 -33.27 -16.82 13.46
C SER A 720 -33.81 -17.59 12.23
N THR A 721 -35.10 -17.93 12.25
CA THR A 721 -35.82 -18.57 11.12
C THR A 721 -35.93 -17.63 9.91
N ARG A 722 -35.90 -16.32 10.13
CA ARG A 722 -35.99 -15.26 9.12
C ARG A 722 -34.64 -14.63 8.77
N LEU A 723 -33.53 -15.22 9.21
CA LEU A 723 -32.17 -14.70 8.97
C LEU A 723 -31.94 -14.38 7.48
N MET A 724 -32.25 -15.31 6.59
CA MET A 724 -32.07 -15.12 5.14
C MET A 724 -32.96 -14.01 4.58
N GLU A 725 -34.19 -13.90 5.07
CA GLU A 725 -35.15 -12.86 4.68
C GLU A 725 -34.61 -11.46 5.04
N ARG A 726 -34.09 -11.30 6.26
CA ARG A 726 -33.51 -10.04 6.73
C ARG A 726 -32.20 -9.71 6.00
N MET A 727 -31.35 -10.70 5.73
CA MET A 727 -30.14 -10.50 4.92
C MET A 727 -30.49 -9.97 3.52
N LYS A 728 -31.48 -10.57 2.84
CA LYS A 728 -31.98 -10.10 1.53
C LYS A 728 -32.43 -8.63 1.63
N SER A 729 -33.20 -8.28 2.64
CA SER A 729 -33.69 -6.91 2.84
C SER A 729 -32.56 -5.90 3.03
N VAL A 730 -31.54 -6.23 3.84
CA VAL A 730 -30.35 -5.39 4.04
C VAL A 730 -29.58 -5.15 2.73
N PHE A 731 -29.34 -6.20 1.93
CA PHE A 731 -28.64 -6.04 0.64
C PHE A 731 -29.49 -5.34 -0.43
N ARG A 732 -30.83 -5.45 -0.39
CA ARG A 732 -31.72 -4.66 -1.25
C ARG A 732 -31.54 -3.16 -1.03
N ARG A 733 -31.36 -2.73 0.22
CA ARG A 733 -31.09 -1.31 0.55
C ARG A 733 -29.76 -0.79 0.00
N MET A 734 -28.88 -1.68 -0.43
CA MET A 734 -27.62 -1.31 -1.10
C MET A 734 -27.77 -1.23 -2.62
N CYS A 735 -28.87 -1.71 -3.19
CA CYS A 735 -29.05 -1.80 -4.63
C CYS A 735 -30.05 -0.75 -5.14
N ILE A 736 -29.86 -0.32 -6.39
CA ILE A 736 -30.87 0.41 -7.16
C ILE A 736 -31.66 -0.60 -7.98
N VAL A 737 -32.98 -0.42 -8.05
CA VAL A 737 -33.89 -1.27 -8.83
C VAL A 737 -34.28 -0.53 -10.11
N ASP A 738 -34.18 -1.20 -11.26
CA ASP A 738 -34.69 -0.69 -12.53
C ASP A 738 -35.99 -1.45 -12.85
N ASP A 739 -37.11 -0.89 -12.42
CA ASP A 739 -38.43 -1.40 -12.77
C ASP A 739 -39.25 -0.27 -13.42
N ILE A 740 -39.19 -0.20 -14.75
CA ILE A 740 -40.00 0.71 -15.58
C ILE A 740 -41.50 0.46 -15.34
N SER A 741 -41.89 -0.72 -14.85
CA SER A 741 -43.28 -1.11 -14.58
C SER A 741 -43.91 -0.46 -13.34
N VAL A 742 -43.13 -0.24 -12.26
CA VAL A 742 -43.58 0.39 -11.00
C VAL A 742 -43.73 1.92 -11.15
N ILE A 743 -42.95 2.51 -12.06
CA ILE A 743 -43.00 3.95 -12.36
C ILE A 743 -44.29 4.32 -13.13
N THR A 744 -44.87 3.38 -13.88
CA THR A 744 -46.05 3.66 -14.73
C THR A 744 -47.40 3.50 -14.04
N GLU A 745 -47.52 2.73 -12.94
CA GLU A 745 -48.80 2.60 -12.20
C GLU A 745 -48.98 3.61 -11.05
N SER A 746 -47.91 4.31 -10.65
CA SER A 746 -47.95 5.35 -9.61
C SER A 746 -48.12 6.78 -10.15
N ASN A 747 -48.29 6.94 -11.47
CA ASN A 747 -48.50 8.24 -12.13
C ASN A 747 -49.96 8.74 -12.07
N ASN A 748 -50.62 8.62 -10.91
CA ASN A 748 -51.78 9.46 -10.60
C ASN A 748 -51.75 10.12 -9.22
N SER A 749 -50.72 9.92 -8.40
CA SER A 749 -50.47 10.79 -7.22
C SER A 749 -49.10 10.49 -6.58
N GLY A 750 -48.03 11.07 -7.10
CA GLY A 750 -46.76 11.27 -6.37
C GLY A 750 -45.87 10.04 -6.13
N LYS A 751 -44.66 10.08 -6.71
CA LYS A 751 -43.42 9.36 -6.33
C LYS A 751 -43.62 8.05 -5.54
N ALA A 752 -43.58 6.89 -6.21
CA ALA A 752 -43.29 5.63 -5.53
C ALA A 752 -41.94 5.75 -4.82
N ASN A 753 -41.93 5.64 -3.48
CA ASN A 753 -40.71 5.74 -2.69
C ASN A 753 -39.92 4.42 -2.78
N GLN A 754 -38.59 4.51 -2.73
CA GLN A 754 -37.70 3.34 -2.71
C GLN A 754 -38.06 2.35 -1.57
N SER A 755 -38.67 2.83 -0.49
CA SER A 755 -39.23 2.04 0.63
C SER A 755 -40.32 1.04 0.22
N ASP A 756 -41.14 1.38 -0.78
CA ASP A 756 -42.25 0.53 -1.22
C ASP A 756 -41.76 -0.61 -2.13
N ILE A 757 -40.63 -0.40 -2.81
CA ILE A 757 -39.94 -1.38 -3.66
C ILE A 757 -39.10 -2.36 -2.82
N ILE A 758 -38.52 -1.91 -1.71
CA ILE A 758 -37.67 -2.76 -0.84
C ILE A 758 -38.49 -3.87 -0.13
N ASN A 759 -39.78 -3.60 0.13
CA ASN A 759 -40.68 -4.47 0.88
C ASN A 759 -41.59 -5.35 -0.01
N THR A 760 -41.56 -5.18 -1.33
CA THR A 760 -42.32 -5.99 -2.30
C THR A 760 -41.46 -7.12 -2.86
N GLN A 761 -42.05 -8.27 -3.19
CA GLN A 761 -41.29 -9.36 -3.85
C GLN A 761 -40.95 -8.93 -5.29
N PRO A 762 -39.67 -8.87 -5.67
CA PRO A 762 -39.29 -8.52 -7.03
C PRO A 762 -39.79 -9.57 -8.02
N SER A 763 -40.15 -9.13 -9.23
CA SER A 763 -40.51 -10.03 -10.33
C SER A 763 -39.28 -10.80 -10.83
N GLU A 764 -39.47 -11.93 -11.53
CA GLU A 764 -38.36 -12.70 -12.12
C GLU A 764 -37.45 -11.88 -13.08
N ASN A 765 -37.92 -10.72 -13.56
CA ASN A 765 -37.19 -9.84 -14.48
C ASN A 765 -36.56 -8.59 -13.82
N THR A 766 -36.71 -8.40 -12.51
CA THR A 766 -36.21 -7.21 -11.82
C THR A 766 -34.67 -7.17 -11.84
N LYS A 767 -34.08 -6.08 -12.37
CA LYS A 767 -32.63 -5.89 -12.44
C LYS A 767 -32.12 -5.00 -11.31
N PHE A 768 -31.08 -5.47 -10.63
CA PHE A 768 -30.39 -4.74 -9.57
C PHE A 768 -29.07 -4.14 -10.06
N PHE A 769 -28.88 -2.86 -9.77
CA PHE A 769 -27.72 -2.08 -10.18
C PHE A 769 -26.99 -1.48 -8.98
N CYS A 770 -25.71 -1.15 -9.21
CA CYS A 770 -24.88 -0.46 -8.23
C CYS A 770 -25.37 0.97 -8.06
N GLY A 771 -25.48 1.40 -6.81
CA GLY A 771 -25.83 2.78 -6.47
C GLY A 771 -24.87 3.42 -5.49
N LYS A 772 -25.17 4.68 -5.17
CA LYS A 772 -24.62 5.34 -3.99
C LYS A 772 -25.64 5.24 -2.86
N VAL A 773 -25.21 4.72 -1.71
CA VAL A 773 -26.04 4.64 -0.50
C VAL A 773 -25.73 5.83 0.39
N ARG A 774 -26.78 6.46 0.91
CA ARG A 774 -26.65 7.56 1.88
C ARG A 774 -26.14 7.02 3.22
N ALA A 775 -25.14 7.68 3.78
CA ALA A 775 -24.69 7.36 5.13
C ALA A 775 -25.82 7.66 6.12
N TYR A 776 -26.11 6.74 7.04
CA TYR A 776 -27.28 6.84 7.91
C TYR A 776 -27.29 8.13 8.74
N PHE A 777 -26.16 8.45 9.40
CA PHE A 777 -26.00 9.71 10.14
C PHE A 777 -25.46 10.87 9.30
N GLY A 778 -24.78 10.56 8.19
CA GLY A 778 -24.14 11.57 7.33
C GLY A 778 -25.10 12.30 6.40
N GLY A 779 -26.33 11.81 6.21
CA GLY A 779 -27.35 12.52 5.45
C GLY A 779 -26.90 12.93 4.04
N GLU A 780 -27.16 14.17 3.64
CA GLU A 780 -26.70 14.76 2.37
C GLU A 780 -25.23 15.25 2.39
N CYS A 781 -24.46 14.90 3.43
CA CYS A 781 -23.03 15.16 3.51
C CYS A 781 -22.18 13.97 3.04
N GLU A 782 -22.76 12.77 2.95
CA GLU A 782 -22.01 11.57 2.58
C GLU A 782 -22.87 10.53 1.86
N LYS A 783 -22.45 10.17 0.64
CA LYS A 783 -22.96 8.98 -0.07
C LYS A 783 -21.79 8.15 -0.60
N ALA A 784 -21.86 6.84 -0.42
CA ALA A 784 -20.79 5.92 -0.78
C ALA A 784 -21.23 4.91 -1.85
N SER A 785 -20.33 4.61 -2.77
CA SER A 785 -20.54 3.57 -3.79
C SER A 785 -20.53 2.19 -3.13
N VAL A 786 -21.53 1.36 -3.42
CA VAL A 786 -21.66 0.00 -2.87
C VAL A 786 -20.75 -1.02 -3.53
N GLY A 787 -20.13 -0.67 -4.66
CA GLY A 787 -19.34 -1.60 -5.47
C GLY A 787 -20.19 -2.61 -6.25
N ILE A 788 -19.55 -3.33 -7.19
CA ILE A 788 -20.23 -4.23 -8.13
C ILE A 788 -20.77 -5.51 -7.50
N SER A 789 -20.32 -5.86 -6.31
CA SER A 789 -20.69 -7.11 -5.67
C SER A 789 -22.00 -7.06 -4.87
N ALA A 790 -22.48 -5.91 -4.41
CA ALA A 790 -23.77 -5.83 -3.70
C ALA A 790 -24.94 -6.42 -4.52
N PRO A 791 -25.12 -6.06 -5.82
CA PRO A 791 -26.13 -6.67 -6.66
C PRO A 791 -25.94 -8.18 -6.87
N GLU A 792 -24.70 -8.64 -7.03
CA GLU A 792 -24.41 -10.08 -7.19
C GLU A 792 -24.70 -10.86 -5.89
N ILE A 793 -24.36 -10.30 -4.72
CA ILE A 793 -24.72 -10.87 -3.41
C ILE A 793 -26.24 -10.95 -3.28
N LEU A 794 -26.97 -9.90 -3.64
CA LEU A 794 -28.42 -9.91 -3.56
C LEU A 794 -29.03 -10.99 -4.46
N ARG A 795 -28.63 -11.07 -5.74
CA ARG A 795 -29.10 -12.13 -6.66
C ARG A 795 -28.76 -13.52 -6.13
N PHE A 796 -27.55 -13.67 -5.59
CA PHE A 796 -27.12 -14.90 -4.94
C PHE A 796 -28.04 -15.28 -3.78
N LEU A 797 -28.33 -14.35 -2.89
CA LEU A 797 -29.25 -14.58 -1.77
C LEU A 797 -30.65 -14.93 -2.31
N GLU A 798 -31.17 -14.22 -3.31
CA GLU A 798 -32.48 -14.52 -3.90
C GLU A 798 -32.58 -15.93 -4.50
N SER A 799 -31.47 -16.42 -5.08
CA SER A 799 -31.34 -17.80 -5.57
C SER A 799 -31.12 -18.87 -4.49
N TRP A 800 -31.00 -18.45 -3.23
CA TRP A 800 -30.78 -19.30 -2.07
C TRP A 800 -32.05 -19.36 -1.21
#